data_AF-A0A821Z9J7-F1
#
_entry.id   AF-A0A821Z9J7-F1
#
_cell.length_a   1.000
_cell.length_b   1.000
_cell.length_c   1.000
_cell.angle_alpha   90.00
_cell.angle_beta   90.00
_cell.angle_gamma   90.00
#
_symmetry.space_group_name_H-M   'P 1'
#
loop_
_entity.id
_entity.type
_entity.pdbx_description
1 polymer ?
#
loop_
_entity_poly.entity_id
_entity_poly.type
_entity_poly.pdbx_seq_one_letter_code
_entity_poly.pdbx_strand_id
1 'polypeptide(L)'
;MITCFKSTLVLILIWYISSVGFALFLQKYFNSVSSYNKNNRDVFSIICIAAFIQNLSCCFGTIIIYVTTILSNQINDDSSTNQPFVTYLASLKSSKRNQIFFIFGGSSHCIGIMIMNLMLTLSNIPCVHTIRALEPLLASILVYFIPMPIKDEHKTESSKIHKTEKWIGIFLMLFGTILATWKSGQCNLLSITILLGILNSFSMIIRNICIQHLTIKSKDIYIQIILFGISTLLSLILLLMSDFSYLLIQKYRILLLLIGLCSFIYNTTSIIVCSQVSLVTHSLITMLKRPILILASTIYFRSYISLMMIIGNLIIVIGILFYKTNSIFVLFMARMKLYLIIIIIIVSTIIIYDTIVIVPSLSYSNHRNSLHINNIKVTKDFPLFYYKPSSMNDNFGDKLSHILVQSILNYNLTVITNVNEKSFCEKPKLLAIGSIIHIACLHDVIWGSGLISASSFISHWKSISNLTIDIRAVRGPRTRNILMSKYNLTVPEIYGDPALLLPYYLTSFKKSTKPIIRRLLILHYIDVYKKSITSGINQIVTVHAFLPWNELLNLIVQSELVISTSLHGIILSEAFGVPARLLKSPLLDLFKFHDYYEGTNRTLRYATTIDKAIAMGGENPPKLNLTKLINAFPFDKFQN
;
A
#
# COMPACT_ATOMS: atom_id res chain seq x y z
N MET A 1 -1.06 11.87 35.00
CA MET A 1 -0.62 11.98 33.59
C MET A 1 -0.59 13.43 33.10
N ILE A 2 -1.66 14.22 33.31
CA ILE A 2 -1.72 15.66 32.92
C ILE A 2 -0.82 16.56 33.79
N THR A 3 -0.46 16.12 35.00
CA THR A 3 0.46 16.83 35.91
C THR A 3 1.96 16.59 35.62
N CYS A 4 2.34 15.54 34.87
CA CYS A 4 3.75 15.18 34.66
C CYS A 4 4.42 15.85 33.43
N PHE A 5 3.66 16.34 32.44
CA PHE A 5 4.25 16.89 31.22
C PHE A 5 4.09 18.41 31.16
N LYS A 6 4.83 19.12 32.02
CA LYS A 6 4.96 20.59 31.97
C LYS A 6 5.62 21.12 30.69
N SER A 7 6.15 20.24 29.81
CA SER A 7 6.72 20.67 28.54
C SER A 7 5.81 20.33 27.35
N THR A 8 5.35 21.36 26.65
CA THR A 8 4.66 21.26 25.35
C THR A 8 5.44 20.39 24.36
N LEU A 9 6.78 20.36 24.47
CA LEU A 9 7.66 19.52 23.67
C LEU A 9 7.36 18.02 23.81
N VAL A 10 7.18 17.52 25.03
CA VAL A 10 6.91 16.08 25.23
C VAL A 10 5.52 15.71 24.71
N LEU A 11 4.54 16.60 24.85
CA LEU A 11 3.22 16.41 24.25
C LEU A 11 3.30 16.31 22.73
N ILE A 12 4.13 17.13 22.08
CA ILE A 12 4.37 17.05 20.63
C ILE A 12 5.03 15.72 20.24
N LEU A 13 5.98 15.20 21.04
CA LEU A 13 6.63 13.92 20.76
C LEU A 13 5.64 12.74 20.84
N ILE A 14 4.85 12.69 21.92
CA ILE A 14 3.80 11.67 22.09
C ILE A 14 2.79 11.77 20.92
N TRP A 15 2.43 12.99 20.54
CA TRP A 15 1.55 13.25 19.41
C TRP A 15 2.12 12.71 18.10
N TYR A 16 3.41 12.85 17.86
CA TYR A 16 4.07 12.37 16.65
C TYR A 16 4.13 10.85 16.61
N ILE A 17 4.58 10.21 17.70
CA ILE A 17 4.70 8.74 17.80
C ILE A 17 3.34 8.08 17.61
N SER A 18 2.32 8.56 18.32
CA SER A 18 0.95 8.03 18.22
C SER A 18 0.36 8.20 16.81
N SER A 19 0.71 9.30 16.12
CA SER A 19 0.25 9.52 14.73
C SER A 19 0.85 8.52 13.73
N VAL A 20 2.10 8.10 13.94
CA VAL A 20 2.78 7.10 13.09
C VAL A 20 2.10 5.75 13.27
N GLY A 21 1.96 5.30 14.52
CA GLY A 21 1.25 4.05 14.83
C GLY A 21 -0.17 4.05 14.25
N PHE A 22 -0.91 5.14 14.47
CA PHE A 22 -2.27 5.31 13.95
C PHE A 22 -2.33 5.13 12.43
N ALA A 23 -1.52 5.87 11.66
CA ALA A 23 -1.58 5.81 10.19
C ALA A 23 -1.17 4.43 9.66
N LEU A 24 -0.13 3.81 10.23
CA LEU A 24 0.34 2.49 9.81
C LEU A 24 -0.71 1.40 10.06
N PHE A 25 -1.28 1.35 11.26
CA PHE A 25 -2.30 0.34 11.58
C PHE A 25 -3.57 0.55 10.76
N LEU A 26 -3.97 1.80 10.53
CA LEU A 26 -5.15 2.14 9.75
C LEU A 26 -5.00 1.78 8.27
N GLN A 27 -3.85 2.11 7.64
CA GLN A 27 -3.59 1.70 6.26
C GLN A 27 -3.47 0.17 6.15
N LYS A 28 -2.84 -0.50 7.11
CA LYS A 28 -2.77 -1.96 7.16
C LYS A 28 -4.17 -2.58 7.25
N TYR A 29 -5.06 -1.98 8.03
CA TYR A 29 -6.45 -2.42 8.13
C TYR A 29 -7.14 -2.30 6.76
N PHE A 30 -7.11 -1.12 6.14
CA PHE A 30 -7.75 -0.94 4.83
C PHE A 30 -7.16 -1.84 3.74
N ASN A 31 -5.84 -2.02 3.68
CA ASN A 31 -5.20 -2.94 2.74
C ASN A 31 -5.61 -4.39 2.99
N SER A 32 -5.78 -4.79 4.26
CA SER A 32 -6.18 -6.15 4.61
C SER A 32 -7.64 -6.44 4.25
N VAL A 33 -8.54 -5.46 4.38
CA VAL A 33 -9.96 -5.67 4.08
C VAL A 33 -10.28 -5.44 2.60
N SER A 34 -9.59 -4.52 1.90
CA SER A 34 -9.75 -4.32 0.45
C SER A 34 -9.32 -5.53 -0.37
N SER A 35 -8.37 -6.33 0.14
CA SER A 35 -8.02 -7.62 -0.45
C SER A 35 -9.17 -8.64 -0.43
N TYR A 36 -10.18 -8.42 0.41
CA TYR A 36 -11.26 -9.36 0.67
C TYR A 36 -12.55 -9.05 -0.12
N ASN A 37 -12.92 -7.78 -0.37
CA ASN A 37 -14.23 -7.42 -0.94
C ASN A 37 -14.22 -6.31 -2.00
N LYS A 38 -15.06 -6.46 -3.04
CA LYS A 38 -15.17 -5.55 -4.21
C LYS A 38 -16.47 -4.74 -4.28
N ASN A 39 -17.40 -4.84 -3.32
CA ASN A 39 -18.63 -4.02 -3.36
C ASN A 39 -18.45 -2.67 -2.66
N ASN A 40 -18.96 -1.58 -3.27
CA ASN A 40 -18.90 -0.23 -2.70
C ASN A 40 -19.60 -0.11 -1.33
N ARG A 41 -20.65 -0.90 -1.06
CA ARG A 41 -21.32 -0.96 0.26
C ARG A 41 -20.42 -1.52 1.37
N ASP A 42 -19.49 -2.40 1.02
CA ASP A 42 -18.58 -3.02 1.99
C ASP A 42 -17.51 -2.01 2.41
N VAL A 43 -16.95 -1.26 1.45
CA VAL A 43 -15.94 -0.21 1.73
C VAL A 43 -16.51 0.85 2.66
N PHE A 44 -17.74 1.29 2.44
CA PHE A 44 -18.42 2.23 3.34
C PHE A 44 -18.52 1.68 4.77
N SER A 45 -18.94 0.42 4.92
CA SER A 45 -19.09 -0.22 6.24
C SER A 45 -17.76 -0.30 6.98
N ILE A 46 -16.68 -0.66 6.29
CA ILE A 46 -15.32 -0.77 6.83
C ILE A 46 -14.82 0.60 7.33
N ILE A 47 -15.10 1.66 6.58
CA ILE A 47 -14.76 3.05 6.94
C ILE A 47 -15.53 3.48 8.19
N CYS A 48 -16.85 3.21 8.24
CA CYS A 48 -17.71 3.53 9.39
C CYS A 48 -17.26 2.80 10.67
N ILE A 49 -16.90 1.52 10.57
CA ILE A 49 -16.37 0.73 11.70
C ILE A 49 -15.09 1.37 12.24
N ALA A 50 -14.12 1.68 11.36
CA ALA A 50 -12.87 2.31 11.77
C ALA A 50 -13.11 3.68 12.41
N ALA A 51 -14.00 4.51 11.84
CA ALA A 51 -14.32 5.83 12.38
C ALA A 51 -15.01 5.74 13.75
N PHE A 52 -15.95 4.81 13.92
CA PHE A 52 -16.62 4.59 15.20
C PHE A 52 -15.63 4.14 16.28
N ILE A 53 -14.77 3.16 16.00
CA ILE A 53 -13.77 2.69 16.96
C ILE A 53 -12.80 3.80 17.36
N GLN A 54 -12.36 4.63 16.41
CA GLN A 54 -11.51 5.79 16.69
C GLN A 54 -12.21 6.77 17.64
N ASN A 55 -13.43 7.20 17.32
CA ASN A 55 -14.19 8.13 18.14
C ASN A 55 -14.50 7.55 19.52
N LEU A 56 -14.92 6.28 19.59
CA LEU A 56 -15.28 5.60 20.83
C LEU A 56 -14.08 5.52 21.77
N SER A 57 -12.92 5.17 21.22
CA SER A 57 -11.67 5.12 21.99
C SER A 57 -11.26 6.49 22.50
N CYS A 58 -11.44 7.55 21.69
CA CYS A 58 -11.21 8.92 22.12
C CYS A 58 -12.12 9.31 23.31
N CYS A 59 -13.42 9.07 23.19
CA CYS A 59 -14.40 9.39 24.22
C CYS A 59 -14.12 8.61 25.52
N PHE A 60 -14.05 7.27 25.44
CA PHE A 60 -13.86 6.41 26.59
C PHE A 60 -12.53 6.67 27.29
N GLY A 61 -11.45 6.83 26.52
CA GLY A 61 -10.12 7.15 27.06
C GLY A 61 -10.13 8.48 27.81
N THR A 62 -10.82 9.52 27.32
CA THR A 62 -10.91 10.81 28.03
C THR A 62 -11.73 10.73 29.32
N ILE A 63 -12.78 9.91 29.35
CA ILE A 63 -13.55 9.64 30.57
C ILE A 63 -12.67 8.93 31.60
N ILE A 64 -11.87 7.95 31.20
CA ILE A 64 -10.91 7.27 32.10
C ILE A 64 -9.92 8.29 32.70
N ILE A 65 -9.35 9.18 31.88
CA ILE A 65 -8.44 10.22 32.39
C ILE A 65 -9.17 11.11 33.40
N TYR A 66 -10.42 11.50 33.14
CA TYR A 66 -11.20 12.31 34.07
C TYR A 66 -11.45 11.61 35.41
N VAL A 67 -11.93 10.37 35.38
CA VAL A 67 -12.19 9.56 36.58
C VAL A 67 -10.91 9.35 37.39
N THR A 68 -9.82 8.98 36.75
CA THR A 68 -8.52 8.78 37.42
C THR A 68 -7.99 10.08 38.05
N THR A 69 -8.22 11.24 37.41
CA THR A 69 -7.83 12.54 37.96
C THR A 69 -8.66 12.93 39.18
N ILE A 70 -9.96 12.60 39.20
CA ILE A 70 -10.81 12.82 40.38
C ILE A 70 -10.32 11.94 41.54
N LEU A 71 -10.12 10.64 41.28
CA LEU A 71 -9.66 9.69 42.29
C LEU A 71 -8.31 10.12 42.88
N SER A 72 -7.37 10.60 42.06
CA SER A 72 -6.09 11.10 42.57
C SER A 72 -6.23 12.36 43.41
N ASN A 73 -7.14 13.26 43.06
CA ASN A 73 -7.34 14.51 43.82
C ASN A 73 -8.07 14.27 45.14
N GLN A 74 -8.97 13.26 45.20
CA GLN A 74 -9.62 12.84 46.44
C GLN A 74 -8.64 12.20 47.44
N ILE A 75 -7.57 11.56 46.95
CA ILE A 75 -6.51 10.97 47.80
C ILE A 75 -5.60 12.06 48.40
N ASN A 76 -5.50 13.24 47.77
CA ASN A 76 -4.57 14.30 48.15
C ASN A 76 -5.22 15.47 48.94
N ASP A 77 -6.46 15.35 49.42
CA ASP A 77 -7.19 16.36 50.21
C ASP A 77 -7.25 17.80 49.63
N ASP A 78 -7.08 17.96 48.31
CA ASP A 78 -7.25 19.24 47.62
C ASP A 78 -8.75 19.54 47.36
N SER A 79 -9.45 19.99 48.39
CA SER A 79 -10.89 20.34 48.36
C SER A 79 -11.24 21.59 47.53
N SER A 80 -10.25 22.33 47.03
CA SER A 80 -10.43 23.65 46.41
C SER A 80 -10.65 23.65 44.88
N THR A 81 -10.58 22.51 44.19
CA THR A 81 -10.47 22.50 42.70
C THR A 81 -11.47 21.67 41.91
N ASN A 82 -12.59 21.23 42.51
CA ASN A 82 -13.60 20.43 41.82
C ASN A 82 -14.93 21.19 41.68
N GLN A 83 -15.07 22.02 40.65
CA GLN A 83 -16.40 22.15 40.04
C GLN A 83 -16.72 20.79 39.40
N PRO A 84 -17.74 20.05 39.87
CA PRO A 84 -18.07 18.77 39.27
C PRO A 84 -18.51 18.99 37.83
N PHE A 85 -18.13 18.11 36.91
CA PHE A 85 -18.49 18.18 35.48
C PHE A 85 -19.99 18.50 35.23
N VAL A 86 -20.86 18.10 36.15
CA VAL A 86 -22.30 18.44 36.17
C VAL A 86 -22.56 19.96 36.23
N THR A 87 -21.84 20.71 37.06
CA THR A 87 -21.94 22.17 37.13
C THR A 87 -21.46 22.85 35.84
N TYR A 88 -20.41 22.29 35.24
CA TYR A 88 -19.95 22.75 33.93
C TYR A 88 -20.99 22.50 32.83
N LEU A 89 -21.60 21.30 32.80
CA LEU A 89 -22.71 21.00 31.89
C LEU A 89 -23.92 21.93 32.09
N ALA A 90 -24.24 22.28 33.33
CA ALA A 90 -25.29 23.26 33.63
C ALA A 90 -24.95 24.65 33.06
N SER A 91 -23.70 25.11 33.20
CA SER A 91 -23.21 26.36 32.59
C SER A 91 -23.24 26.37 31.05
N LEU A 92 -23.16 25.19 30.43
CA LEU A 92 -23.27 25.04 28.98
C LEU A 92 -24.71 25.12 28.49
N LYS A 93 -25.66 24.57 29.25
CA LYS A 93 -27.09 24.68 28.92
C LYS A 93 -27.57 26.13 28.83
N SER A 94 -26.95 27.05 29.58
CA SER A 94 -27.33 28.47 29.56
C SER A 94 -26.73 29.26 28.39
N SER A 95 -25.69 28.78 27.70
CA SER A 95 -25.04 29.51 26.61
C SER A 95 -25.27 28.85 25.23
N LYS A 96 -26.20 29.39 24.44
CA LYS A 96 -26.45 28.96 23.04
C LYS A 96 -25.18 28.98 22.19
N ARG A 97 -24.30 29.97 22.37
CA ARG A 97 -23.04 30.10 21.63
C ARG A 97 -22.10 28.91 21.89
N ASN A 98 -21.96 28.48 23.14
CA ASN A 98 -21.10 27.35 23.47
C ASN A 98 -21.67 26.03 22.92
N GLN A 99 -22.99 25.84 22.97
CA GLN A 99 -23.65 24.66 22.40
C GLN A 99 -23.35 24.53 20.90
N ILE A 100 -23.46 25.63 20.15
CA ILE A 100 -23.12 25.68 18.73
C ILE A 100 -21.67 25.24 18.51
N PHE A 101 -20.71 25.79 19.25
CA PHE A 101 -19.30 25.40 19.10
C PHE A 101 -19.02 23.93 19.44
N PHE A 102 -19.71 23.35 20.43
CA PHE A 102 -19.59 21.93 20.73
C PHE A 102 -20.13 21.06 19.60
N ILE A 103 -21.32 21.38 19.09
CA ILE A 103 -21.94 20.63 17.98
C ILE A 103 -21.06 20.73 16.74
N PHE A 104 -20.67 21.94 16.32
CA PHE A 104 -19.80 22.12 15.16
C PHE A 104 -18.41 21.49 15.36
N GLY A 105 -17.81 21.61 16.55
CA GLY A 105 -16.52 21.02 16.88
C GLY A 105 -16.54 19.49 16.83
N GLY A 106 -17.57 18.86 17.43
CA GLY A 106 -17.74 17.40 17.40
C GLY A 106 -18.06 16.87 16.01
N SER A 107 -18.93 17.56 15.27
CA SER A 107 -19.35 17.17 13.92
C SER A 107 -18.19 17.27 12.93
N SER A 108 -17.44 18.38 12.97
CA SER A 108 -16.25 18.56 12.13
C SER A 108 -15.15 17.55 12.48
N HIS A 109 -14.98 17.16 13.74
CA HIS A 109 -14.07 16.07 14.09
C HIS A 109 -14.46 14.74 13.46
N CYS A 110 -15.74 14.36 13.54
CA CYS A 110 -16.25 13.13 12.96
C CYS A 110 -16.11 13.12 11.42
N ILE A 111 -16.47 14.23 10.77
CA ILE A 111 -16.33 14.39 9.31
C ILE A 111 -14.86 14.29 8.89
N GLY A 112 -13.95 14.94 9.61
CA GLY A 112 -12.51 14.86 9.35
C GLY A 112 -11.98 13.42 9.44
N ILE A 113 -12.38 12.65 10.46
CA ILE A 113 -12.01 11.24 10.59
C ILE A 113 -12.55 10.39 9.43
N MET A 114 -13.83 10.58 9.07
CA MET A 114 -14.45 9.86 7.95
C MET A 114 -13.73 10.11 6.63
N ILE A 115 -13.43 11.39 6.33
CA ILE A 115 -12.72 11.74 5.10
C ILE A 115 -11.28 11.21 5.14
N MET A 116 -10.59 11.27 6.28
CA MET A 116 -9.25 10.69 6.41
C MET A 116 -9.25 9.18 6.12
N ASN A 117 -10.20 8.44 6.71
CA ASN A 117 -10.35 7.02 6.48
C ASN A 117 -10.60 6.74 4.98
N LEU A 118 -11.50 7.49 4.35
CA LEU A 118 -11.76 7.38 2.91
C LEU A 118 -10.51 7.67 2.07
N MET A 119 -9.75 8.71 2.37
CA MET A 119 -8.52 9.03 1.66
C MET A 119 -7.50 7.88 1.71
N LEU A 120 -7.32 7.24 2.86
CA LEU A 120 -6.39 6.12 3.03
C LEU A 120 -6.89 4.83 2.37
N THR A 121 -8.19 4.71 2.07
CA THR A 121 -8.71 3.63 1.22
C THR A 121 -8.41 3.85 -0.26
N LEU A 122 -8.32 5.12 -0.70
CA LEU A 122 -8.15 5.48 -2.11
C LEU A 122 -6.67 5.66 -2.50
N SER A 123 -5.81 6.03 -1.55
CA SER A 123 -4.42 6.38 -1.79
C SER A 123 -3.52 6.01 -0.62
N ASN A 124 -2.22 5.87 -0.89
CA ASN A 124 -1.23 5.56 0.14
C ASN A 124 -0.94 6.76 1.06
N ILE A 125 -0.44 6.47 2.27
CA ILE A 125 -0.05 7.45 3.29
C ILE A 125 0.81 8.60 2.71
N PRO A 126 1.87 8.36 1.91
CA PRO A 126 2.68 9.44 1.35
C PRO A 126 1.88 10.46 0.53
N CYS A 127 0.99 9.98 -0.34
CA CYS A 127 0.14 10.84 -1.17
C CYS A 127 -0.82 11.67 -0.29
N VAL A 128 -1.55 11.02 0.61
CA VAL A 128 -2.54 11.66 1.50
C VAL A 128 -1.90 12.77 2.36
N HIS A 129 -0.72 12.50 2.92
CA HIS A 129 -0.01 13.44 3.78
C HIS A 129 0.78 14.49 3.01
N THR A 130 1.07 14.30 1.74
CA THR A 130 1.60 15.36 0.86
C THR A 130 0.49 16.35 0.51
N ILE A 131 -0.69 15.87 0.09
CA ILE A 131 -1.82 16.73 -0.29
C ILE A 131 -2.26 17.64 0.85
N ARG A 132 -2.39 17.07 2.05
CA ARG A 132 -2.84 17.86 3.19
C ARG A 132 -1.79 18.92 3.61
N ALA A 133 -0.62 19.02 2.96
CA ALA A 133 0.44 19.91 3.42
C ALA A 133 0.09 21.41 3.25
N LEU A 134 -1.04 21.68 2.60
CA LEU A 134 -1.69 22.99 2.49
C LEU A 134 -2.51 23.39 3.72
N GLU A 135 -2.59 22.56 4.75
CA GLU A 135 -3.35 22.85 5.98
C GLU A 135 -2.96 24.17 6.67
N PRO A 136 -1.68 24.61 6.75
CA PRO A 136 -1.34 25.91 7.34
C PRO A 136 -1.83 27.09 6.51
N LEU A 137 -1.81 26.95 5.18
CA LEU A 137 -2.36 27.95 4.27
C LEU A 137 -3.86 28.10 4.53
N LEU A 138 -4.60 26.99 4.57
CA LEU A 138 -6.03 26.99 4.87
C LEU A 138 -6.32 27.57 6.27
N ALA A 139 -5.50 27.24 7.26
CA ALA A 139 -5.64 27.76 8.61
C ALA A 139 -5.43 29.28 8.64
N SER A 140 -4.43 29.79 7.93
CA SER A 140 -4.16 31.24 7.85
C SER A 140 -5.29 32.03 7.20
N ILE A 141 -5.91 31.47 6.15
CA ILE A 141 -7.08 32.06 5.49
C ILE A 141 -8.28 32.05 6.43
N LEU A 142 -8.57 30.94 7.09
CA LEU A 142 -9.74 30.83 7.97
C LEU A 142 -9.65 31.73 9.20
N VAL A 143 -8.47 31.87 9.81
CA VAL A 143 -8.23 32.78 10.94
C VAL A 143 -8.42 34.24 10.55
N TYR A 144 -8.16 34.60 9.29
CA TYR A 144 -8.41 35.94 8.80
C TYR A 144 -9.90 36.29 8.81
N PHE A 145 -10.76 35.33 8.45
CA PHE A 145 -12.22 35.54 8.39
C PHE A 145 -12.94 35.30 9.71
N ILE A 146 -12.40 34.45 10.59
CA ILE A 146 -13.03 34.08 11.86
C ILE A 146 -12.22 34.72 13.00
N PRO A 147 -12.75 35.76 13.67
CA PRO A 147 -12.02 36.44 14.73
C PRO A 147 -11.74 35.49 15.89
N MET A 148 -10.45 35.19 16.08
CA MET A 148 -9.99 34.32 17.15
C MET A 148 -9.94 35.08 18.47
N PRO A 149 -10.26 34.41 19.58
CA PRO A 149 -10.22 35.06 20.86
C PRO A 149 -8.76 35.24 21.30
N ILE A 150 -8.43 36.46 21.73
CA ILE A 150 -7.06 36.90 21.99
C ILE A 150 -6.47 36.07 23.14
N LYS A 151 -5.39 35.33 22.87
CA LYS A 151 -4.42 34.93 23.90
C LYS A 151 -3.32 35.99 23.93
N ASP A 152 -2.90 36.40 25.12
CA ASP A 152 -2.07 37.57 25.40
C ASP A 152 -0.73 37.70 24.62
N GLU A 153 -0.34 36.72 23.81
CA GLU A 153 0.83 36.80 22.93
C GLU A 153 0.64 37.69 21.68
N HIS A 154 -0.57 38.20 21.41
CA HIS A 154 -0.88 38.92 20.17
C HIS A 154 -0.59 40.44 20.16
N LYS A 155 0.17 40.97 21.12
CA LYS A 155 0.53 42.40 21.15
C LYS A 155 1.90 42.79 20.60
N THR A 156 2.70 41.85 20.09
CA THR A 156 4.02 42.20 19.54
C THR A 156 4.11 42.00 18.03
N GLU A 157 4.19 43.16 17.37
CA GLU A 157 5.01 43.42 16.18
C GLU A 157 4.43 43.06 14.81
N SER A 158 3.59 43.99 14.37
CA SER A 158 3.75 44.63 13.07
C SER A 158 5.22 44.97 12.77
N SER A 159 5.86 44.21 11.88
CA SER A 159 6.93 44.75 11.04
C SER A 159 6.65 44.34 9.59
N LYS A 160 6.64 45.33 8.70
CA LYS A 160 6.44 45.15 7.24
C LYS A 160 7.43 44.16 6.61
N ILE A 161 8.51 43.82 7.31
CA ILE A 161 9.59 42.90 6.90
C ILE A 161 9.12 41.43 6.88
N HIS A 162 8.15 41.04 7.72
CA HIS A 162 7.69 39.63 7.78
C HIS A 162 6.54 39.28 6.82
N LYS A 163 6.03 40.24 6.03
CA LYS A 163 4.96 39.92 5.04
C LYS A 163 5.51 39.16 3.84
N THR A 164 6.66 39.55 3.31
CA THR A 164 7.27 38.94 2.11
C THR A 164 7.75 37.52 2.38
N GLU A 165 8.43 37.29 3.51
CA GLU A 165 8.89 35.95 3.93
C GLU A 165 7.74 34.96 4.10
N LYS A 166 6.60 35.41 4.67
CA LYS A 166 5.39 34.58 4.80
C LYS A 166 4.82 34.18 3.44
N TRP A 167 4.74 35.11 2.49
CA TRP A 167 4.28 34.81 1.12
C TRP A 167 5.23 33.86 0.39
N ILE A 168 6.55 34.01 0.57
CA ILE A 168 7.55 33.07 0.06
C ILE A 168 7.34 31.68 0.66
N GLY A 169 7.14 31.59 1.98
CA GLY A 169 6.86 30.33 2.67
C GLY A 169 5.59 29.64 2.14
N ILE A 170 4.50 30.39 1.97
CA ILE A 170 3.24 29.91 1.39
C ILE A 170 3.45 29.39 -0.04
N PHE A 171 4.14 30.17 -0.88
CA PHE A 171 4.44 29.80 -2.26
C PHE A 171 5.24 28.50 -2.33
N LEU A 172 6.29 28.37 -1.52
CA LEU A 172 7.12 27.17 -1.47
C LEU A 172 6.31 25.95 -1.01
N MET A 173 5.43 26.09 0.00
CA MET A 173 4.56 24.99 0.41
C MET A 173 3.62 24.56 -0.72
N LEU A 174 2.96 25.50 -1.41
CA LEU A 174 2.12 25.21 -2.58
C LEU A 174 2.91 24.52 -3.69
N PHE A 175 4.01 25.11 -4.11
CA PHE A 175 4.86 24.58 -5.19
C PHE A 175 5.38 23.18 -4.84
N GLY A 176 5.85 22.99 -3.60
CA GLY A 176 6.31 21.70 -3.12
C GLY A 176 5.21 20.63 -3.11
N THR A 177 3.97 20.97 -2.74
CA THR A 177 2.84 20.03 -2.82
C THR A 177 2.50 19.63 -4.26
N ILE A 178 2.53 20.59 -5.19
CA ILE A 178 2.27 20.35 -6.61
C ILE A 178 3.36 19.44 -7.18
N LEU A 179 4.63 19.78 -6.93
CA LEU A 179 5.76 18.99 -7.39
C LEU A 179 5.72 17.56 -6.83
N ALA A 180 5.41 17.42 -5.54
CA ALA A 180 5.38 16.12 -4.88
C ALA A 180 4.23 15.21 -5.35
N THR A 181 3.13 15.79 -5.84
CA THR A 181 2.00 15.05 -6.42
C THR A 181 2.12 14.90 -7.95
N TRP A 182 3.08 15.56 -8.58
CA TRP A 182 3.27 15.53 -10.03
C TRP A 182 3.71 14.15 -10.52
N LYS A 183 2.88 13.52 -11.36
CA LYS A 183 3.13 12.17 -11.93
C LYS A 183 3.49 11.12 -10.87
N SER A 184 3.09 11.32 -9.61
CA SER A 184 3.24 10.29 -8.58
C SER A 184 2.25 9.17 -8.88
N GLY A 185 2.71 8.06 -9.47
CA GLY A 185 1.88 6.87 -9.77
C GLY A 185 1.30 6.15 -8.53
N GLN A 186 1.20 6.85 -7.40
CA GLN A 186 0.75 6.36 -6.09
C GLN A 186 -0.62 6.89 -5.68
N CYS A 187 -1.13 7.91 -6.38
CA CYS A 187 -2.44 8.49 -6.11
C CYS A 187 -3.42 7.97 -7.16
N ASN A 188 -4.16 6.90 -6.84
CA ASN A 188 -5.32 6.53 -7.65
C ASN A 188 -6.37 7.63 -7.51
N LEU A 189 -7.01 8.03 -8.61
CA LEU A 189 -8.01 9.13 -8.62
C LEU A 189 -7.47 10.41 -7.94
N LEU A 190 -6.30 10.89 -8.41
CA LEU A 190 -5.60 12.05 -7.83
C LEU A 190 -6.51 13.26 -7.58
N SER A 191 -7.40 13.59 -8.52
CA SER A 191 -8.34 14.71 -8.39
C SER A 191 -9.28 14.57 -7.20
N ILE A 192 -9.85 13.38 -7.00
CA ILE A 192 -10.75 13.08 -5.87
C ILE A 192 -9.97 13.14 -4.56
N THR A 193 -8.76 12.56 -4.52
CA THR A 193 -7.94 12.55 -3.31
C THR A 193 -7.51 13.96 -2.91
N ILE A 194 -7.20 14.84 -3.87
CA ILE A 194 -6.89 16.26 -3.60
C ILE A 194 -8.10 16.96 -2.97
N LEU A 195 -9.30 16.80 -3.57
CA LEU A 195 -10.53 17.40 -3.06
C LEU A 195 -10.83 16.95 -1.63
N LEU A 196 -10.76 15.64 -1.38
CA LEU A 196 -10.94 15.07 -0.04
C LEU A 196 -9.89 15.58 0.95
N GLY A 197 -8.64 15.75 0.53
CA GLY A 197 -7.57 16.28 1.36
C GLY A 197 -7.82 17.72 1.81
N ILE A 198 -8.34 18.55 0.92
CA ILE A 198 -8.75 19.93 1.22
C ILE A 198 -9.92 19.92 2.20
N LEU A 199 -11.00 19.17 1.91
CA LEU A 199 -12.17 19.07 2.78
C LEU A 199 -11.83 18.57 4.19
N ASN A 200 -10.96 17.57 4.28
CA ASN A 200 -10.46 17.04 5.55
C ASN A 200 -9.69 18.11 6.35
N SER A 201 -8.85 18.90 5.68
CA SER A 201 -8.10 19.97 6.31
C SER A 201 -9.04 21.07 6.84
N PHE A 202 -10.03 21.49 6.05
CA PHE A 202 -11.08 22.41 6.49
C PHE A 202 -11.79 21.91 7.75
N SER A 203 -12.23 20.64 7.72
CA SER A 203 -12.95 20.03 8.84
C SER A 203 -12.13 20.04 10.14
N MET A 204 -10.85 19.64 10.06
CA MET A 204 -9.96 19.61 11.23
C MET A 204 -9.60 21.02 11.74
N ILE A 205 -9.52 22.02 10.85
CA ILE A 205 -9.30 23.42 11.26
C ILE A 205 -10.54 23.98 11.94
N ILE A 206 -11.75 23.74 11.42
CA ILE A 206 -13.01 24.17 12.08
C ILE A 206 -13.09 23.59 13.49
N ARG A 207 -12.78 22.29 13.65
CA ARG A 207 -12.69 21.66 14.98
C ARG A 207 -11.77 22.45 15.91
N ASN A 208 -10.57 22.78 15.44
CA ASN A 208 -9.57 23.49 16.24
C ASN A 208 -10.02 24.93 16.59
N ILE A 209 -10.72 25.63 15.68
CA ILE A 209 -11.32 26.94 15.94
C ILE A 209 -12.35 26.85 17.07
N CYS A 210 -13.26 25.87 16.99
CA CYS A 210 -14.25 25.62 18.03
C CYS A 210 -13.58 25.34 19.38
N ILE A 211 -12.54 24.50 19.39
CA ILE A 211 -11.75 24.21 20.60
C ILE A 211 -11.18 25.51 21.19
N GLN A 212 -10.51 26.34 20.39
CA GLN A 212 -9.90 27.57 20.91
C GLN A 212 -10.92 28.54 21.51
N HIS A 213 -12.12 28.68 20.92
CA HIS A 213 -13.21 29.45 21.52
C HIS A 213 -13.72 28.87 22.85
N LEU A 214 -13.71 27.55 23.01
CA LEU A 214 -14.18 26.87 24.22
C LEU A 214 -13.12 26.85 25.35
N THR A 215 -11.83 26.79 25.01
CA THR A 215 -10.71 26.70 25.97
C THR A 215 -10.62 27.86 26.95
N ILE A 216 -11.09 29.06 26.56
CA ILE A 216 -11.00 30.26 27.41
C ILE A 216 -11.85 30.16 28.67
N LYS A 217 -12.89 29.32 28.67
CA LYS A 217 -13.86 29.23 29.77
C LYS A 217 -13.81 27.91 30.54
N SER A 218 -12.95 26.96 30.16
CA SER A 218 -13.06 25.59 30.68
C SER A 218 -11.78 24.76 30.62
N LYS A 219 -11.69 23.76 31.50
CA LYS A 219 -10.60 22.78 31.51
C LYS A 219 -10.67 21.95 30.22
N ASP A 220 -9.51 21.75 29.57
CA ASP A 220 -9.36 21.00 28.31
C ASP A 220 -10.05 19.62 28.34
N ILE A 221 -10.05 18.96 29.49
CA ILE A 221 -10.63 17.63 29.66
C ILE A 221 -12.15 17.60 29.45
N TYR A 222 -12.87 18.64 29.89
CA TYR A 222 -14.33 18.72 29.71
C TYR A 222 -14.70 18.98 28.25
N ILE A 223 -13.91 19.81 27.57
CA ILE A 223 -14.08 20.08 26.15
C ILE A 223 -13.94 18.78 25.36
N GLN A 224 -12.91 17.98 25.68
CA GLN A 224 -12.64 16.72 25.00
C GLN A 224 -13.76 15.69 25.20
N ILE A 225 -14.26 15.52 26.43
CA ILE A 225 -15.36 14.58 26.71
C ILE A 225 -16.60 14.91 25.86
N ILE A 226 -17.02 16.17 25.82
CA ILE A 226 -18.23 16.57 25.09
C ILE A 226 -18.00 16.47 23.58
N LEU A 227 -16.86 16.94 23.09
CA LEU A 227 -16.52 16.92 21.65
C LEU A 227 -16.44 15.49 21.12
N PHE A 228 -15.73 14.60 21.82
CA PHE A 228 -15.64 13.19 21.43
C PHE A 228 -16.98 12.46 21.63
N GLY A 229 -17.77 12.82 22.65
CA GLY A 229 -19.13 12.30 22.83
C GLY A 229 -20.03 12.58 21.62
N ILE A 230 -20.04 13.83 21.13
CA ILE A 230 -20.80 14.20 19.93
C ILE A 230 -20.27 13.45 18.70
N SER A 231 -18.94 13.38 18.54
CA SER A 231 -18.30 12.64 17.43
C SER A 231 -18.67 11.15 17.45
N THR A 232 -18.68 10.53 18.63
CA THR A 232 -19.08 9.12 18.79
C THR A 232 -20.53 8.89 18.38
N LEU A 233 -21.46 9.75 18.83
CA LEU A 233 -22.88 9.62 18.48
C LEU A 233 -23.09 9.73 16.97
N LEU A 234 -22.42 10.68 16.32
CA LEU A 234 -22.54 10.85 14.87
C LEU A 234 -21.96 9.65 14.10
N SER A 235 -20.80 9.14 14.52
CA SER A 235 -20.23 7.93 13.91
C SER A 235 -21.03 6.66 14.19
N LEU A 236 -21.75 6.60 15.32
CA LEU A 236 -22.66 5.50 15.63
C LEU A 236 -23.85 5.49 14.67
N ILE A 237 -24.44 6.66 14.37
CA ILE A 237 -25.53 6.78 13.39
C ILE A 237 -25.05 6.26 12.02
N LEU A 238 -23.86 6.65 11.57
CA LEU A 238 -23.28 6.16 10.31
C LEU A 238 -23.01 4.64 10.34
N LEU A 239 -22.58 4.12 11.49
CA LEU A 239 -22.36 2.68 11.68
C LEU A 239 -23.67 1.88 11.65
N LEU A 240 -24.75 2.41 12.25
CA LEU A 240 -26.08 1.78 12.21
C LEU A 240 -26.65 1.66 10.79
N MET A 241 -26.17 2.48 9.86
CA MET A 241 -26.50 2.40 8.43
C MET A 241 -25.62 1.41 7.65
N SER A 242 -24.72 0.68 8.32
CA SER A 242 -23.69 -0.17 7.70
C SER A 242 -23.78 -1.64 8.13
N ASP A 243 -23.07 -2.53 7.41
CA ASP A 243 -23.05 -3.96 7.76
C ASP A 243 -22.02 -4.25 8.87
N PHE A 244 -22.50 -4.84 9.97
CA PHE A 244 -21.72 -5.17 11.17
C PHE A 244 -20.93 -6.47 11.06
N SER A 245 -21.15 -7.27 10.00
CA SER A 245 -20.50 -8.58 9.82
C SER A 245 -18.97 -8.53 9.91
N TYR A 246 -18.36 -7.40 9.53
CA TYR A 246 -16.90 -7.19 9.56
C TYR A 246 -16.29 -7.05 10.96
N LEU A 247 -17.06 -6.63 11.98
CA LEU A 247 -16.60 -6.56 13.38
C LEU A 247 -16.35 -7.96 13.99
N LEU A 248 -16.99 -8.99 13.44
CA LEU A 248 -16.93 -10.36 13.94
C LEU A 248 -15.66 -11.11 13.51
N ILE A 249 -14.91 -10.59 12.54
CA ILE A 249 -13.71 -11.24 12.02
C ILE A 249 -12.55 -11.06 13.02
N GLN A 250 -12.20 -12.14 13.72
CA GLN A 250 -11.19 -12.15 14.79
C GLN A 250 -9.83 -11.57 14.35
N LYS A 251 -9.44 -11.75 13.09
CA LYS A 251 -8.20 -11.24 12.49
C LYS A 251 -8.07 -9.71 12.58
N TYR A 252 -9.18 -8.96 12.53
CA TYR A 252 -9.15 -7.49 12.49
C TYR A 252 -9.32 -6.83 13.86
N ARG A 253 -9.77 -7.57 14.88
CA ARG A 253 -10.08 -7.01 16.21
C ARG A 253 -8.87 -6.37 16.89
N ILE A 254 -7.73 -7.07 16.90
CA ILE A 254 -6.49 -6.55 17.50
C ILE A 254 -6.03 -5.27 16.78
N LEU A 255 -6.15 -5.26 15.45
CA LEU A 255 -5.74 -4.12 14.65
C LEU A 255 -6.66 -2.91 14.90
N LEU A 256 -7.97 -3.11 15.00
CA LEU A 256 -8.94 -2.07 15.37
C LEU A 256 -8.70 -1.52 16.78
N LEU A 257 -8.35 -2.36 17.75
CA LEU A 257 -7.98 -1.92 19.11
C LEU A 257 -6.74 -1.04 19.10
N LEU A 258 -5.70 -1.42 18.35
CA LEU A 258 -4.48 -0.62 18.20
C LEU A 258 -4.77 0.72 17.50
N ILE A 259 -5.62 0.72 16.46
CA ILE A 259 -6.09 1.95 15.80
C ILE A 259 -6.80 2.87 16.81
N GLY A 260 -7.70 2.31 17.61
CA GLY A 260 -8.43 3.04 18.64
C GLY A 260 -7.50 3.68 19.68
N LEU A 261 -6.57 2.90 20.23
CA LEU A 261 -5.59 3.36 21.21
C LEU A 261 -4.68 4.46 20.65
N CYS A 262 -4.12 4.26 19.46
CA CYS A 262 -3.27 5.28 18.83
C CYS A 262 -4.07 6.54 18.50
N SER A 263 -5.32 6.41 18.02
CA SER A 263 -6.20 7.54 17.71
C SER A 263 -6.54 8.37 18.96
N PHE A 264 -6.82 7.70 20.09
CA PHE A 264 -7.07 8.37 21.37
C PHE A 264 -5.86 9.21 21.81
N ILE A 265 -4.66 8.61 21.87
CA ILE A 265 -3.44 9.32 22.28
C ILE A 265 -3.16 10.47 21.32
N TYR A 266 -3.30 10.23 20.02
CA TYR A 266 -3.08 11.21 18.97
C TYR A 266 -4.02 12.42 19.06
N ASN A 267 -5.33 12.19 19.20
CA ASN A 267 -6.32 13.26 19.19
C ASN A 267 -6.34 14.03 20.51
N THR A 268 -6.18 13.37 21.67
CA THR A 268 -6.11 14.05 22.97
C THR A 268 -4.91 14.98 23.07
N THR A 269 -3.71 14.48 22.71
CA THR A 269 -2.48 15.31 22.69
C THR A 269 -2.59 16.45 21.69
N SER A 270 -3.19 16.21 20.50
CA SER A 270 -3.46 17.29 19.53
C SER A 270 -4.32 18.42 20.10
N ILE A 271 -5.35 18.09 20.90
CA ILE A 271 -6.27 19.10 21.47
C ILE A 271 -5.57 19.90 22.56
N ILE A 272 -4.78 19.25 23.41
CA ILE A 272 -3.98 19.94 24.45
C ILE A 272 -2.93 20.85 23.81
N VAL A 273 -2.25 20.42 22.73
CA VAL A 273 -1.33 21.30 22.02
C VAL A 273 -2.10 22.48 21.39
N CYS A 274 -3.28 22.24 20.81
CA CYS A 274 -4.12 23.28 20.23
C CYS A 274 -4.63 24.31 21.26
N SER A 275 -4.78 23.92 22.53
CA SER A 275 -5.13 24.84 23.62
C SER A 275 -3.92 25.67 24.09
N GLN A 276 -2.69 25.28 23.76
CA GLN A 276 -1.48 25.99 24.19
C GLN A 276 -0.89 26.93 23.12
N VAL A 277 -1.12 26.66 21.84
CA VAL A 277 -0.52 27.45 20.74
C VAL A 277 -1.58 28.08 19.82
N SER A 278 -1.18 29.05 19.01
CA SER A 278 -2.05 29.63 17.97
C SER A 278 -2.49 28.57 16.95
N LEU A 279 -3.64 28.78 16.30
CA LEU A 279 -4.17 27.84 15.30
C LEU A 279 -3.19 27.61 14.13
N VAL A 280 -2.53 28.68 13.70
CA VAL A 280 -1.53 28.63 12.63
C VAL A 280 -0.28 27.90 13.10
N THR A 281 0.16 28.11 14.35
CA THR A 281 1.27 27.35 14.93
C THR A 281 0.93 25.86 15.05
N HIS A 282 -0.29 25.51 15.43
CA HIS A 282 -0.76 24.12 15.52
C HIS A 282 -0.71 23.40 14.16
N SER A 283 -1.17 24.07 13.10
CA SER A 283 -1.13 23.51 11.74
C SER A 283 0.30 23.36 11.20
N LEU A 284 1.21 24.30 11.52
CA LEU A 284 2.65 24.17 11.21
C LEU A 284 3.30 22.98 11.94
N ILE A 285 3.00 22.78 13.23
CA ILE A 285 3.48 21.60 13.97
C ILE A 285 2.91 20.31 13.34
N THR A 286 1.66 20.34 12.86
CA THR A 286 1.06 19.22 12.12
C THR A 286 1.78 18.94 10.81
N MET A 287 2.37 19.97 10.16
CA MET A 287 3.18 19.78 8.95
C MET A 287 4.49 19.08 9.24
N LEU A 288 5.23 19.52 10.26
CA LEU A 288 6.56 18.98 10.59
C LEU A 288 6.52 17.49 10.95
N LYS A 289 5.36 17.00 11.39
CA LYS A 289 5.10 15.57 11.62
C LYS A 289 5.16 14.72 10.34
N ARG A 290 4.84 15.29 9.19
CA ARG A 290 4.54 14.55 7.95
C ARG A 290 5.75 13.93 7.29
N PRO A 291 6.91 14.61 7.17
CA PRO A 291 8.12 13.95 6.68
C PRO A 291 8.43 12.66 7.45
N ILE A 292 8.31 12.67 8.79
CA ILE A 292 8.51 11.49 9.64
C ILE A 292 7.50 10.39 9.29
N LEU A 293 6.23 10.77 9.11
CA LEU A 293 5.15 9.83 8.78
C LEU A 293 5.31 9.21 7.38
N ILE A 294 5.65 10.03 6.39
CA ILE A 294 5.92 9.61 5.01
C ILE A 294 7.11 8.63 5.03
N LEU A 295 8.17 8.95 5.74
CA LEU A 295 9.34 8.08 5.88
C LEU A 295 9.01 6.75 6.56
N ALA A 296 8.35 6.78 7.71
CA ALA A 296 7.98 5.57 8.43
C ALA A 296 7.04 4.67 7.61
N SER A 297 6.06 5.27 6.91
CA SER A 297 5.14 4.52 6.05
C SER A 297 5.80 3.92 4.82
N THR A 298 6.75 4.63 4.21
CA THR A 298 7.46 4.12 3.04
C THR A 298 8.38 2.95 3.37
N ILE A 299 9.07 3.01 4.51
CA ILE A 299 9.88 1.88 5.03
C ILE A 299 8.96 0.69 5.35
N TYR A 300 7.87 0.93 6.08
CA TYR A 300 7.00 -0.14 6.57
C TYR A 300 6.23 -0.84 5.44
N PHE A 301 5.69 -0.08 4.48
CA PHE A 301 4.93 -0.63 3.36
C PHE A 301 5.77 -0.90 2.11
N ARG A 302 7.08 -0.58 2.14
CA ARG A 302 7.99 -0.64 0.99
C ARG A 302 7.39 0.05 -0.25
N SER A 303 6.70 1.16 -0.02
CA SER A 303 6.09 1.92 -1.10
C SER A 303 7.17 2.68 -1.85
N TYR A 304 7.15 2.60 -3.18
CA TYR A 304 7.98 3.43 -4.05
C TYR A 304 7.87 4.91 -3.64
N ILE A 305 8.91 5.71 -3.83
CA ILE A 305 8.88 7.18 -3.68
C ILE A 305 9.51 7.76 -4.94
N SER A 306 8.82 8.67 -5.63
CA SER A 306 9.43 9.35 -6.77
C SER A 306 10.41 10.42 -6.30
N LEU A 307 11.44 10.69 -7.11
CA LEU A 307 12.37 11.79 -6.85
C LEU A 307 11.63 13.14 -6.67
N MET A 308 10.58 13.37 -7.47
CA MET A 308 9.74 14.57 -7.37
C MET A 308 9.02 14.67 -6.01
N MET A 309 8.59 13.54 -5.44
CA MET A 309 7.98 13.51 -4.11
C MET A 309 8.98 13.83 -3.00
N ILE A 310 10.24 13.39 -3.13
CA ILE A 310 11.31 13.76 -2.20
C ILE A 310 11.60 15.25 -2.29
N ILE A 311 11.85 15.77 -3.49
CA ILE A 311 12.17 17.18 -3.72
C ILE A 311 11.02 18.07 -3.26
N GLY A 312 9.78 17.74 -3.63
CA GLY A 312 8.62 18.54 -3.23
C GLY A 312 8.41 18.57 -1.71
N ASN A 313 8.61 17.45 -1.02
CA ASN A 313 8.56 17.43 0.45
C ASN A 313 9.68 18.24 1.11
N LEU A 314 10.90 18.26 0.53
CA LEU A 314 11.98 19.13 0.99
C LEU A 314 11.63 20.60 0.82
N ILE A 315 11.06 20.98 -0.32
CA ILE A 315 10.61 22.36 -0.58
C ILE A 315 9.52 22.78 0.43
N ILE A 316 8.58 21.89 0.77
CA ILE A 316 7.57 22.16 1.80
C ILE A 316 8.24 22.47 3.15
N VAL A 317 9.23 21.68 3.57
CA VAL A 317 9.97 21.92 4.82
C VAL A 317 10.69 23.27 4.79
N ILE A 318 11.29 23.63 3.66
CA ILE A 318 11.92 24.95 3.48
C ILE A 318 10.86 26.06 3.58
N GLY A 319 9.70 25.89 2.94
CA GLY A 319 8.60 26.86 3.02
C GLY A 319 8.12 27.11 4.45
N ILE A 320 8.10 26.08 5.29
CA ILE A 320 7.76 26.21 6.72
C ILE A 320 8.80 27.06 7.47
N LEU A 321 10.09 26.92 7.15
CA LEU A 321 11.16 27.73 7.77
C LEU A 321 10.98 29.21 7.45
N PHE A 322 10.60 29.54 6.21
CA PHE A 322 10.32 30.92 5.78
C PHE A 322 9.03 31.48 6.38
N TYR A 323 8.06 30.64 6.72
CA TYR A 323 6.78 31.07 7.28
C TYR A 323 6.88 31.62 8.72
N LYS A 324 8.07 31.59 9.35
CA LYS A 324 8.46 32.17 10.66
C LYS A 324 7.37 32.98 11.37
N THR A 325 6.60 32.33 12.24
CA THR A 325 5.45 32.95 12.93
C THR A 325 5.67 33.29 14.40
N ASN A 326 6.55 32.61 15.15
CA ASN A 326 6.73 32.86 16.60
C ASN A 326 8.09 32.42 17.16
N SER A 327 8.55 33.08 18.23
CA SER A 327 9.76 32.75 19.00
C SER A 327 9.74 31.34 19.60
N ILE A 328 8.58 30.84 20.03
CA ILE A 328 8.39 29.46 20.52
C ILE A 328 8.60 28.42 19.41
N PHE A 329 8.15 28.70 18.18
CA PHE A 329 8.39 27.84 17.03
C PHE A 329 9.88 27.82 16.66
N VAL A 330 10.56 28.96 16.77
CA VAL A 330 12.01 29.07 16.57
C VAL A 330 12.78 28.30 17.66
N LEU A 331 12.37 28.39 18.93
CA LEU A 331 12.92 27.60 20.05
C LEU A 331 12.68 26.10 19.90
N PHE A 332 11.48 25.70 19.42
CA PHE A 332 11.16 24.33 19.07
C PHE A 332 12.07 23.83 17.94
N MET A 333 12.19 24.59 16.84
CA MET A 333 13.08 24.25 15.72
C MET A 333 14.56 24.22 16.13
N ALA A 334 15.00 25.11 17.02
CA ALA A 334 16.37 25.16 17.53
C ALA A 334 16.71 23.94 18.42
N ARG A 335 15.76 23.45 19.22
CA ARG A 335 15.92 22.21 20.03
C ARG A 335 15.70 20.94 19.20
N MET A 336 14.90 21.02 18.14
CA MET A 336 14.72 19.95 17.14
C MET A 336 15.91 19.80 16.20
N LYS A 337 16.99 20.60 16.32
CA LYS A 337 18.25 20.39 15.58
C LYS A 337 18.72 18.94 15.62
N LEU A 338 18.59 18.27 16.77
CA LEU A 338 18.93 16.84 16.89
C LEU A 338 18.03 15.94 16.05
N TYR A 339 16.73 16.25 15.94
CA TYR A 339 15.78 15.49 15.13
C TYR A 339 15.90 15.79 13.64
N LEU A 340 16.23 17.02 13.25
CA LEU A 340 16.58 17.35 11.87
C LEU A 340 17.88 16.66 11.47
N ILE A 341 18.86 16.58 12.39
CA ILE A 341 20.08 15.78 12.23
C ILE A 341 19.75 14.29 12.16
N ILE A 342 18.85 13.77 13.00
CA ILE A 342 18.38 12.38 12.90
C ILE A 342 17.61 12.14 11.62
N ILE A 343 16.79 13.09 11.13
CA ILE A 343 16.09 12.98 9.85
C ILE A 343 17.09 13.08 8.70
N ILE A 344 18.12 13.92 8.78
CA ILE A 344 19.19 14.01 7.79
C ILE A 344 20.03 12.75 7.83
N ILE A 345 20.34 12.19 9.00
CA ILE A 345 21.03 10.91 9.19
C ILE A 345 20.15 9.78 8.69
N ILE A 346 18.84 9.80 8.94
CA ILE A 346 17.92 8.76 8.47
C ILE A 346 17.74 8.88 6.96
N VAL A 347 17.52 10.07 6.41
CA VAL A 347 17.42 10.35 4.98
C VAL A 347 18.75 10.06 4.27
N SER A 348 19.90 10.35 4.87
CA SER A 348 21.20 9.95 4.32
C SER A 348 21.46 8.47 4.50
N THR A 349 21.03 7.82 5.59
CA THR A 349 21.06 6.36 5.71
C THR A 349 20.05 5.69 4.80
N ILE A 350 19.00 6.38 4.34
CA ILE A 350 18.01 5.90 3.38
C ILE A 350 18.45 6.20 1.96
N ILE A 351 19.17 7.29 1.69
CA ILE A 351 19.89 7.49 0.43
C ILE A 351 21.02 6.48 0.35
N ILE A 352 21.71 6.20 1.46
CA ILE A 352 22.74 5.16 1.58
C ILE A 352 22.06 3.78 1.49
N TYR A 353 20.91 3.53 2.10
CA TYR A 353 20.19 2.26 1.99
C TYR A 353 19.55 2.12 0.62
N ASP A 354 19.05 3.16 -0.05
CA ASP A 354 18.59 3.10 -1.43
C ASP A 354 19.77 3.05 -2.41
N THR A 355 20.95 3.58 -2.08
CA THR A 355 22.18 3.36 -2.86
C THR A 355 22.90 2.05 -2.53
N ILE A 356 22.55 1.37 -1.44
CA ILE A 356 23.09 0.04 -1.04
C ILE A 356 22.07 -1.09 -1.30
N VAL A 357 20.76 -0.78 -1.36
CA VAL A 357 19.63 -1.72 -1.47
C VAL A 357 18.75 -1.43 -2.69
N ILE A 358 18.77 -0.22 -3.26
CA ILE A 358 18.13 0.13 -4.56
C ILE A 358 19.18 0.46 -5.65
N VAL A 359 20.47 0.25 -5.35
CA VAL A 359 21.44 -0.14 -6.37
C VAL A 359 21.74 -1.63 -6.18
N PRO A 360 21.04 -2.52 -6.89
CA PRO A 360 21.69 -3.56 -7.62
C PRO A 360 21.90 -3.03 -9.06
N SER A 361 22.53 -1.86 -9.21
CA SER A 361 23.41 -1.71 -10.35
C SER A 361 24.75 -2.32 -9.91
N LEU A 362 24.97 -3.53 -10.41
CA LEU A 362 26.30 -3.90 -10.90
C LEU A 362 27.40 -3.96 -9.83
N SER A 363 27.23 -4.81 -8.82
CA SER A 363 28.31 -5.76 -8.53
C SER A 363 27.70 -7.14 -8.28
N TYR A 364 27.42 -7.81 -9.40
CA TYR A 364 27.30 -9.25 -9.44
C TYR A 364 28.69 -9.79 -9.06
N SER A 365 28.98 -9.91 -7.75
CA SER A 365 30.14 -10.65 -7.29
C SER A 365 29.88 -12.11 -7.61
N ASN A 366 30.53 -12.56 -8.68
CA ASN A 366 30.54 -13.91 -9.21
C ASN A 366 30.66 -14.96 -8.10
N HIS A 367 29.55 -15.57 -7.73
CA HIS A 367 29.56 -17.01 -7.45
C HIS A 367 28.72 -17.70 -8.50
N ARG A 368 29.33 -17.79 -9.69
CA ARG A 368 28.86 -18.58 -10.82
C ARG A 368 28.93 -20.05 -10.45
N ASN A 369 27.76 -20.67 -10.38
CA ASN A 369 27.54 -21.98 -11.00
C ASN A 369 26.38 -21.83 -12.02
N SER A 370 26.41 -20.73 -12.79
CA SER A 370 25.50 -20.51 -13.91
C SER A 370 25.98 -21.34 -15.10
N LEU A 371 25.07 -22.05 -15.76
CA LEU A 371 25.27 -22.59 -17.11
C LEU A 371 25.93 -21.50 -17.97
N HIS A 372 27.07 -21.82 -18.59
CA HIS A 372 27.89 -20.88 -19.36
C HIS A 372 27.09 -20.26 -20.52
N ILE A 373 26.42 -19.14 -20.27
CA ILE A 373 25.98 -18.22 -21.31
C ILE A 373 27.00 -17.09 -21.30
N ASN A 374 27.79 -17.00 -22.38
CA ASN A 374 28.81 -15.97 -22.53
C ASN A 374 28.18 -14.58 -22.36
N ASN A 375 28.94 -13.60 -21.85
CA ASN A 375 28.47 -12.21 -21.71
C ASN A 375 28.02 -11.68 -23.09
N ILE A 376 26.71 -11.69 -23.33
CA ILE A 376 26.11 -11.26 -24.59
C ILE A 376 25.92 -9.75 -24.57
N LYS A 377 26.54 -9.05 -25.53
CA LYS A 377 26.32 -7.62 -25.73
C LYS A 377 25.01 -7.44 -26.51
N VAL A 378 24.01 -6.84 -25.85
CA VAL A 378 22.76 -6.43 -26.50
C VAL A 378 23.02 -5.19 -27.35
N THR A 379 22.74 -5.26 -28.64
CA THR A 379 22.95 -4.15 -29.61
C THR A 379 21.66 -3.66 -30.24
N LYS A 380 20.54 -4.35 -30.01
CA LYS A 380 19.23 -4.04 -30.55
C LYS A 380 18.16 -4.13 -29.47
N ASP A 381 17.32 -3.10 -29.36
CA ASP A 381 16.17 -3.11 -28.45
C ASP A 381 15.04 -3.96 -29.04
N PHE A 382 14.70 -5.06 -28.36
CA PHE A 382 13.62 -5.96 -28.72
C PHE A 382 12.70 -6.16 -27.51
N PRO A 383 11.46 -5.64 -27.55
CA PRO A 383 10.63 -5.60 -26.36
C PRO A 383 10.10 -6.98 -25.96
N LEU A 384 9.80 -7.15 -24.68
CA LEU A 384 9.09 -8.30 -24.13
C LEU A 384 7.66 -7.93 -23.78
N PHE A 385 6.72 -8.82 -24.08
CA PHE A 385 5.36 -8.73 -23.60
C PHE A 385 5.11 -9.59 -22.37
N TYR A 386 4.40 -9.04 -21.39
CA TYR A 386 3.68 -9.86 -20.40
C TYR A 386 2.29 -9.29 -20.09
N TYR A 387 1.36 -10.16 -19.70
CA TYR A 387 0.00 -9.77 -19.38
C TYR A 387 -0.10 -9.17 -17.97
N LYS A 388 -0.67 -7.98 -17.87
CA LYS A 388 -0.91 -7.21 -16.66
C LYS A 388 -2.42 -6.99 -16.44
N PRO A 389 -3.02 -7.55 -15.38
CA PRO A 389 -4.44 -7.34 -15.10
C PRO A 389 -4.73 -5.86 -14.75
N SER A 390 -5.85 -5.34 -15.25
CA SER A 390 -6.21 -3.90 -15.21
C SER A 390 -6.56 -3.33 -13.83
N SER A 391 -6.70 -4.16 -12.79
CA SER A 391 -7.23 -3.75 -11.49
C SER A 391 -6.42 -4.21 -10.27
N MET A 392 -5.24 -4.83 -10.45
CA MET A 392 -4.50 -5.49 -9.36
C MET A 392 -2.96 -5.42 -9.55
N ASN A 393 -2.20 -5.86 -8.53
CA ASN A 393 -0.77 -6.17 -8.68
C ASN A 393 -0.52 -7.09 -9.89
N ASP A 394 0.69 -7.06 -10.45
CA ASP A 394 1.04 -7.84 -11.63
C ASP A 394 0.69 -9.35 -11.44
N ASN A 395 0.23 -10.02 -12.50
CA ASN A 395 0.11 -11.48 -12.50
C ASN A 395 1.52 -12.07 -12.32
N PHE A 396 1.76 -12.77 -11.21
CA PHE A 396 3.11 -13.22 -10.87
C PHE A 396 3.72 -14.09 -11.98
N GLY A 397 2.91 -14.96 -12.59
CA GLY A 397 3.37 -15.91 -13.60
C GLY A 397 3.92 -15.21 -14.82
N ASP A 398 3.15 -14.29 -15.38
CA ASP A 398 3.53 -13.59 -16.61
C ASP A 398 4.66 -12.58 -16.32
N LYS A 399 4.69 -11.93 -15.15
CA LYS A 399 5.79 -11.03 -14.74
C LYS A 399 7.14 -11.73 -14.65
N LEU A 400 7.18 -13.03 -14.37
CA LEU A 400 8.44 -13.77 -14.31
C LEU A 400 9.15 -13.84 -15.66
N SER A 401 8.44 -13.65 -16.78
CA SER A 401 9.08 -13.52 -18.10
C SER A 401 10.09 -12.37 -18.09
N HIS A 402 9.71 -11.21 -17.56
CA HIS A 402 10.57 -10.03 -17.48
C HIS A 402 11.80 -10.31 -16.62
N ILE A 403 11.60 -10.88 -15.43
CA ILE A 403 12.69 -11.19 -14.50
C ILE A 403 13.68 -12.17 -15.13
N LEU A 404 13.18 -13.24 -15.76
CA LEU A 404 14.02 -14.26 -16.38
C LEU A 404 14.79 -13.69 -17.58
N VAL A 405 14.11 -13.04 -18.53
CA VAL A 405 14.74 -12.55 -19.76
C VAL A 405 15.76 -11.45 -19.45
N GLN A 406 15.45 -10.54 -18.52
CA GLN A 406 16.41 -9.55 -18.03
C GLN A 406 17.64 -10.21 -17.38
N SER A 407 17.45 -11.30 -16.63
CA SER A 407 18.55 -12.04 -16.01
C SER A 407 19.40 -12.79 -17.05
N ILE A 408 18.79 -13.34 -18.09
CA ILE A 408 19.48 -14.00 -19.21
C ILE A 408 20.35 -13.00 -19.98
N LEU A 409 19.79 -11.83 -20.30
CA LEU A 409 20.45 -10.82 -21.11
C LEU A 409 21.42 -9.94 -20.31
N ASN A 410 21.29 -9.92 -18.98
CA ASN A 410 21.96 -8.95 -18.10
C ASN A 410 21.77 -7.50 -18.60
N TYR A 411 20.54 -7.16 -19.02
CA TYR A 411 20.20 -5.91 -19.70
C TYR A 411 18.80 -5.44 -19.30
N ASN A 412 18.62 -4.13 -19.13
CA ASN A 412 17.31 -3.54 -18.82
C ASN A 412 16.38 -3.59 -20.03
N LEU A 413 15.42 -4.51 -19.98
CA LEU A 413 14.56 -4.85 -21.09
C LEU A 413 13.39 -3.88 -21.26
N THR A 414 13.09 -3.48 -22.49
CA THR A 414 11.86 -2.75 -22.80
C THR A 414 10.65 -3.68 -22.67
N VAL A 415 9.61 -3.24 -21.94
CA VAL A 415 8.43 -4.04 -21.65
C VAL A 415 7.17 -3.43 -22.25
N ILE A 416 6.36 -4.28 -22.90
CA ILE A 416 5.02 -3.97 -23.38
C ILE A 416 4.01 -4.75 -22.52
N THR A 417 2.89 -4.10 -22.15
CA THR A 417 1.78 -4.75 -21.44
C THR A 417 0.45 -4.39 -22.11
N ASN A 418 -0.61 -5.14 -21.81
CA ASN A 418 -1.96 -4.88 -22.31
C ASN A 418 -2.60 -3.59 -21.76
N VAL A 419 -1.97 -2.85 -20.84
CA VAL A 419 -2.49 -1.58 -20.32
C VAL A 419 -2.24 -0.43 -21.31
N ASN A 420 -1.28 -0.57 -22.22
CA ASN A 420 -0.99 0.40 -23.28
C ASN A 420 -1.67 -0.02 -24.59
N GLU A 421 -3.01 -0.11 -24.56
CA GLU A 421 -3.87 -0.72 -25.59
C GLU A 421 -3.62 -0.25 -27.03
N LYS A 422 -3.14 0.99 -27.23
CA LYS A 422 -2.92 1.54 -28.57
C LYS A 422 -1.70 0.98 -29.32
N SER A 423 -0.81 0.22 -28.68
CA SER A 423 0.55 -0.06 -29.22
C SER A 423 1.01 -1.53 -29.25
N PHE A 424 0.20 -2.51 -28.83
CA PHE A 424 0.72 -3.87 -28.60
C PHE A 424 1.18 -4.63 -29.85
N CYS A 425 0.72 -4.26 -31.05
CA CYS A 425 1.17 -4.82 -32.33
C CYS A 425 2.06 -3.87 -33.16
N GLU A 426 2.47 -2.71 -32.63
CA GLU A 426 3.27 -1.74 -33.40
C GLU A 426 4.70 -2.21 -33.66
N LYS A 427 5.25 -3.02 -32.74
CA LYS A 427 6.61 -3.53 -32.81
C LYS A 427 6.62 -5.03 -32.53
N PRO A 428 7.45 -5.80 -33.26
CA PRO A 428 7.72 -7.20 -32.94
C PRO A 428 8.19 -7.33 -31.49
N LYS A 429 7.67 -8.33 -30.76
CA LYS A 429 8.01 -8.55 -29.35
C LYS A 429 8.18 -10.02 -29.00
N LEU A 430 8.82 -10.27 -27.86
CA LEU A 430 8.98 -11.60 -27.27
C LEU A 430 7.77 -11.97 -26.38
N LEU A 431 7.25 -13.18 -26.53
CA LEU A 431 6.31 -13.82 -25.61
C LEU A 431 7.00 -15.07 -25.02
N ALA A 432 7.37 -14.99 -23.74
CA ALA A 432 8.19 -16.04 -23.09
C ALA A 432 7.36 -16.93 -22.14
N ILE A 433 6.87 -16.39 -21.03
CA ILE A 433 6.15 -17.16 -20.00
C ILE A 433 4.65 -16.83 -20.06
N GLY A 434 3.81 -17.85 -19.89
CA GLY A 434 2.36 -17.69 -19.70
C GLY A 434 1.46 -18.26 -20.79
N SER A 435 0.15 -18.20 -20.55
CA SER A 435 -0.89 -18.65 -21.49
C SER A 435 -1.32 -17.54 -22.46
N ILE A 436 -0.35 -16.83 -23.04
CA ILE A 436 -0.55 -15.55 -23.71
C ILE A 436 -0.36 -15.62 -25.24
N ILE A 437 -0.28 -16.79 -25.86
CA ILE A 437 -0.10 -16.85 -27.34
C ILE A 437 -1.25 -16.17 -28.10
N HIS A 438 -2.45 -16.09 -27.51
CA HIS A 438 -3.63 -15.53 -28.17
C HIS A 438 -3.58 -14.02 -28.48
N ILE A 439 -2.57 -13.31 -27.98
CA ILE A 439 -2.31 -11.88 -28.24
C ILE A 439 -1.07 -11.65 -29.13
N ALA A 440 -0.41 -12.71 -29.60
CA ALA A 440 0.77 -12.58 -30.43
C ALA A 440 0.41 -11.97 -31.78
N CYS A 441 1.14 -10.92 -32.18
CA CYS A 441 0.98 -10.19 -33.43
C CYS A 441 1.94 -10.74 -34.51
N LEU A 442 1.85 -10.18 -35.71
CA LEU A 442 2.83 -10.48 -36.77
C LEU A 442 4.26 -10.14 -36.31
N HIS A 443 5.19 -10.98 -36.73
CA HIS A 443 6.63 -10.92 -36.45
C HIS A 443 7.03 -11.08 -34.98
N ASP A 444 6.08 -11.35 -34.08
CA ASP A 444 6.38 -11.70 -32.70
C ASP A 444 7.17 -13.00 -32.62
N VAL A 445 7.91 -13.13 -31.52
CA VAL A 445 8.74 -14.28 -31.21
C VAL A 445 8.14 -15.01 -30.01
N ILE A 446 7.88 -16.30 -30.14
CA ILE A 446 7.35 -17.13 -29.06
C ILE A 446 8.45 -18.07 -28.55
N TRP A 447 8.74 -17.98 -27.25
CA TRP A 447 9.70 -18.85 -26.57
C TRP A 447 9.07 -19.45 -25.30
N GLY A 448 8.35 -20.55 -25.48
CA GLY A 448 7.85 -21.40 -24.39
C GLY A 448 6.48 -21.01 -23.82
N SER A 449 5.86 -19.93 -24.32
CA SER A 449 4.47 -19.59 -23.99
C SER A 449 3.49 -20.64 -24.54
N GLY A 450 2.25 -20.64 -24.04
CA GLY A 450 1.20 -21.57 -24.45
C GLY A 450 -0.15 -20.92 -24.71
N LEU A 451 -1.11 -21.71 -25.21
CA LEU A 451 -2.52 -21.30 -25.28
C LEU A 451 -3.22 -21.46 -23.93
N ILE A 452 -4.29 -20.71 -23.67
CA ILE A 452 -5.08 -20.86 -22.43
C ILE A 452 -6.08 -22.02 -22.51
N SER A 453 -6.69 -22.24 -23.68
CA SER A 453 -7.66 -23.29 -23.98
C SER A 453 -7.55 -23.76 -25.43
N ALA A 454 -8.14 -24.92 -25.75
CA ALA A 454 -8.22 -25.38 -27.14
C ALA A 454 -9.10 -24.47 -28.03
N SER A 455 -10.10 -23.83 -27.42
CA SER A 455 -10.99 -22.87 -28.07
C SER A 455 -10.40 -21.48 -28.22
N SER A 456 -9.21 -21.23 -27.65
CA SER A 456 -8.54 -19.93 -27.73
C SER A 456 -8.39 -19.53 -29.18
N PHE A 457 -9.13 -18.49 -29.56
CA PHE A 457 -9.27 -18.09 -30.94
C PHE A 457 -8.45 -16.84 -31.17
N ILE A 458 -7.46 -16.96 -32.06
CA ILE A 458 -6.62 -15.83 -32.46
C ILE A 458 -7.30 -15.19 -33.67
N SER A 459 -8.34 -14.41 -33.38
CA SER A 459 -9.29 -13.90 -34.37
C SER A 459 -8.60 -13.11 -35.47
N HIS A 460 -7.61 -12.32 -35.11
CA HIS A 460 -6.87 -11.46 -36.02
C HIS A 460 -5.86 -12.21 -36.92
N TRP A 461 -5.62 -13.51 -36.73
CA TRP A 461 -4.77 -14.30 -37.64
C TRP A 461 -5.52 -14.88 -38.84
N LYS A 462 -6.84 -15.07 -38.74
CA LYS A 462 -7.61 -15.81 -39.76
C LYS A 462 -7.65 -15.13 -41.14
N SER A 463 -7.55 -13.82 -41.19
CA SER A 463 -7.62 -13.04 -42.44
C SER A 463 -6.25 -12.76 -43.06
N ILE A 464 -5.16 -13.29 -42.49
CA ILE A 464 -3.79 -12.99 -42.93
C ILE A 464 -3.28 -14.16 -43.76
N SER A 465 -3.09 -13.94 -45.07
CA SER A 465 -2.62 -14.97 -46.01
C SER A 465 -1.17 -15.41 -45.77
N ASN A 466 -0.34 -14.57 -45.15
CA ASN A 466 1.08 -14.82 -44.85
C ASN A 466 1.40 -14.54 -43.37
N LEU A 467 0.86 -15.37 -42.47
CA LEU A 467 1.13 -15.28 -41.03
C LEU A 467 2.61 -15.58 -40.74
N THR A 468 3.35 -14.58 -40.27
CA THR A 468 4.80 -14.69 -40.01
C THR A 468 5.07 -14.52 -38.52
N ILE A 469 5.18 -15.63 -37.79
CA ILE A 469 5.47 -15.65 -36.36
C ILE A 469 6.66 -16.56 -36.14
N ASP A 470 7.65 -16.09 -35.38
CA ASP A 470 8.87 -16.83 -35.10
C ASP A 470 8.69 -17.67 -33.83
N ILE A 471 8.46 -18.98 -34.00
CA ILE A 471 8.19 -19.88 -32.88
C ILE A 471 9.44 -20.70 -32.56
N ARG A 472 10.09 -20.38 -31.45
CA ARG A 472 11.30 -21.05 -30.98
C ARG A 472 11.03 -22.24 -30.07
N ALA A 473 10.01 -22.10 -29.23
CA ALA A 473 9.54 -23.14 -28.33
C ALA A 473 8.09 -22.84 -27.94
N VAL A 474 7.35 -23.85 -27.50
CA VAL A 474 6.01 -23.68 -26.91
C VAL A 474 5.91 -24.47 -25.62
N ARG A 475 4.93 -24.18 -24.78
CA ARG A 475 4.80 -24.86 -23.47
C ARG A 475 4.67 -26.38 -23.60
N GLY A 476 3.95 -26.87 -24.63
CA GLY A 476 3.68 -28.29 -24.80
C GLY A 476 3.08 -28.67 -26.16
N PRO A 477 2.86 -29.98 -26.36
CA PRO A 477 2.46 -30.55 -27.65
C PRO A 477 1.03 -30.16 -28.08
N ARG A 478 0.13 -29.86 -27.14
CA ARG A 478 -1.24 -29.46 -27.51
C ARG A 478 -1.26 -28.07 -28.12
N THR A 479 -0.51 -27.15 -27.53
CA THR A 479 -0.30 -25.82 -28.12
C THR A 479 0.32 -25.95 -29.51
N ARG A 480 1.38 -26.76 -29.66
CA ARG A 480 2.01 -27.02 -30.96
C ARG A 480 1.01 -27.51 -32.01
N ASN A 481 0.25 -28.55 -31.68
CA ASN A 481 -0.69 -29.17 -32.62
C ASN A 481 -1.77 -28.19 -33.09
N ILE A 482 -2.29 -27.33 -32.22
CA ILE A 482 -3.26 -26.30 -32.61
C ILE A 482 -2.63 -25.27 -33.54
N LEU A 483 -1.41 -24.80 -33.23
CA LEU A 483 -0.71 -23.80 -34.06
C LEU A 483 -0.41 -24.35 -35.46
N MET A 484 -0.01 -25.62 -35.56
CA MET A 484 0.23 -26.29 -36.85
C MET A 484 -1.08 -26.55 -37.60
N SER A 485 -2.07 -27.19 -36.98
CA SER A 485 -3.29 -27.63 -37.67
C SER A 485 -4.23 -26.50 -38.06
N LYS A 486 -4.37 -25.46 -37.22
CA LYS A 486 -5.35 -24.39 -37.40
C LYS A 486 -4.80 -23.15 -38.09
N TYR A 487 -3.49 -22.90 -37.93
CA TYR A 487 -2.84 -21.68 -38.42
C TYR A 487 -1.69 -21.96 -39.40
N ASN A 488 -1.45 -23.23 -39.75
CA ASN A 488 -0.41 -23.66 -40.68
C ASN A 488 0.99 -23.11 -40.35
N LEU A 489 1.29 -22.94 -39.06
CA LEU A 489 2.57 -22.43 -38.57
C LEU A 489 3.58 -23.58 -38.41
N THR A 490 4.85 -23.31 -38.73
CA THR A 490 5.96 -24.18 -38.37
C THR A 490 6.31 -24.03 -36.90
N VAL A 491 6.19 -25.11 -36.14
CA VAL A 491 6.46 -25.13 -34.70
C VAL A 491 7.43 -26.26 -34.37
N PRO A 492 8.62 -25.96 -33.80
CA PRO A 492 9.60 -26.99 -33.44
C PRO A 492 9.11 -27.85 -32.27
N GLU A 493 9.61 -29.08 -32.17
CA GLU A 493 9.37 -29.99 -31.04
C GLU A 493 10.26 -29.65 -29.84
N ILE A 494 10.22 -28.38 -29.44
CA ILE A 494 10.91 -27.85 -28.27
C ILE A 494 9.84 -27.40 -27.29
N TYR A 495 9.72 -28.15 -26.20
CA TYR A 495 8.68 -27.95 -25.19
C TYR A 495 9.25 -27.48 -23.85
N GLY A 496 8.48 -26.65 -23.17
CA GLY A 496 8.74 -26.25 -21.79
C GLY A 496 8.37 -24.80 -21.53
N ASP A 497 7.93 -24.54 -20.31
CA ASP A 497 7.73 -23.18 -19.82
C ASP A 497 9.09 -22.61 -19.34
N PRO A 498 9.52 -21.43 -19.80
CA PRO A 498 10.80 -20.85 -19.39
C PRO A 498 10.93 -20.61 -17.89
N ALA A 499 9.83 -20.54 -17.14
CA ALA A 499 9.87 -20.45 -15.68
C ALA A 499 10.67 -21.62 -15.04
N LEU A 500 10.80 -22.76 -15.72
CA LEU A 500 11.65 -23.88 -15.31
C LEU A 500 13.14 -23.52 -15.23
N LEU A 501 13.56 -22.45 -15.90
CA LEU A 501 14.95 -21.97 -15.91
C LEU A 501 15.26 -21.04 -14.73
N LEU A 502 14.26 -20.55 -13.99
CA LEU A 502 14.44 -19.59 -12.90
C LEU A 502 15.48 -20.01 -11.84
N PRO A 503 15.56 -21.29 -11.38
CA PRO A 503 16.55 -21.69 -10.39
C PRO A 503 18.02 -21.45 -10.80
N TYR A 504 18.31 -21.39 -12.09
CA TYR A 504 19.66 -21.11 -12.61
C TYR A 504 20.05 -19.63 -12.54
N TYR A 505 19.05 -18.73 -12.52
CA TYR A 505 19.25 -17.27 -12.49
C TYR A 505 18.92 -16.65 -11.13
N LEU A 506 18.05 -17.28 -10.35
CA LEU A 506 17.60 -16.84 -9.03
C LEU A 506 18.21 -17.71 -7.92
N THR A 507 19.53 -17.81 -7.89
CA THR A 507 20.28 -18.75 -7.04
C THR A 507 20.15 -18.49 -5.54
N SER A 508 19.66 -17.31 -5.14
CA SER A 508 19.32 -16.97 -3.76
C SER A 508 18.11 -17.77 -3.23
N PHE A 509 17.26 -18.28 -4.11
CA PHE A 509 16.11 -19.09 -3.74
C PHE A 509 16.47 -20.57 -3.87
N LYS A 510 16.49 -21.28 -2.75
CA LYS A 510 16.73 -22.72 -2.71
C LYS A 510 15.72 -23.38 -1.79
N LYS A 511 15.26 -24.57 -2.17
CA LYS A 511 14.40 -25.39 -1.31
C LYS A 511 15.03 -25.55 0.06
N SER A 512 14.26 -25.23 1.10
CA SER A 512 14.70 -25.37 2.49
C SER A 512 14.89 -26.84 2.84
N THR A 513 15.98 -27.15 3.55
CA THR A 513 16.20 -28.46 4.17
C THR A 513 15.34 -28.67 5.42
N LYS A 514 14.83 -27.58 6.01
CA LYS A 514 13.91 -27.56 7.14
C LYS A 514 12.74 -26.64 6.80
N PRO A 515 11.79 -27.09 5.95
CA PRO A 515 10.65 -26.28 5.56
C PRO A 515 9.79 -25.94 6.80
N ILE A 516 9.38 -24.67 6.90
CA ILE A 516 8.54 -24.18 8.00
C ILE A 516 7.06 -24.16 7.63
N ILE A 517 6.75 -24.22 6.33
CA ILE A 517 5.38 -24.29 5.82
C ILE A 517 5.10 -25.75 5.49
N ARG A 518 4.21 -26.38 6.25
CA ARG A 518 3.84 -27.78 5.97
C ARG A 518 3.10 -27.89 4.63
N ARG A 519 2.19 -26.95 4.36
CA ARG A 519 1.32 -26.96 3.17
C ARG A 519 1.01 -25.53 2.72
N LEU A 520 1.22 -25.27 1.44
CA LEU A 520 0.90 -24.00 0.80
C LEU A 520 -0.17 -24.22 -0.27
N LEU A 521 -1.26 -23.46 -0.22
CA LEU A 521 -2.29 -23.41 -1.25
C LEU A 521 -2.14 -22.14 -2.08
N ILE A 522 -1.82 -22.28 -3.37
CA ILE A 522 -1.71 -21.17 -4.32
C ILE A 522 -2.95 -21.14 -5.21
N LEU A 523 -3.81 -20.14 -5.02
CA LEU A 523 -5.02 -19.96 -5.81
C LEU A 523 -4.77 -19.14 -7.08
N HIS A 524 -5.31 -19.62 -8.19
CA HIS A 524 -5.48 -18.83 -9.40
C HIS A 524 -6.41 -17.64 -9.12
N TYR A 525 -6.22 -16.52 -9.85
CA TYR A 525 -6.93 -15.28 -9.55
C TYR A 525 -8.46 -15.38 -9.59
N ILE A 526 -9.00 -16.24 -10.46
CA ILE A 526 -10.44 -16.50 -10.58
C ILE A 526 -11.00 -17.27 -9.37
N ASP A 527 -10.15 -18.05 -8.69
CA ASP A 527 -10.57 -18.92 -7.58
C ASP A 527 -10.51 -18.24 -6.21
N VAL A 528 -9.91 -17.04 -6.12
CA VAL A 528 -9.69 -16.29 -4.87
C VAL A 528 -10.96 -16.13 -4.04
N TYR A 529 -12.12 -15.98 -4.70
CA TYR A 529 -13.40 -15.70 -4.04
C TYR A 529 -14.29 -16.95 -3.86
N LYS A 530 -13.83 -18.16 -4.22
CA LYS A 530 -14.65 -19.38 -4.11
C LYS A 530 -14.48 -20.07 -2.76
N LYS A 531 -15.49 -19.91 -1.88
CA LYS A 531 -15.61 -20.62 -0.60
C LYS A 531 -15.54 -22.15 -0.74
N SER A 532 -16.04 -22.71 -1.83
CA SER A 532 -16.02 -24.16 -2.09
C SER A 532 -14.61 -24.76 -2.28
N ILE A 533 -13.63 -23.92 -2.62
CA ILE A 533 -12.22 -24.32 -2.78
C ILE A 533 -11.47 -24.17 -1.46
N THR A 534 -11.98 -23.32 -0.56
CA THR A 534 -11.32 -22.90 0.69
C THR A 534 -12.00 -23.46 1.95
N SER A 535 -12.99 -24.34 1.81
CA SER A 535 -13.59 -25.08 2.92
C SER A 535 -12.64 -26.20 3.40
N GLY A 536 -12.22 -26.17 4.67
CA GLY A 536 -11.35 -27.21 5.27
C GLY A 536 -9.88 -26.83 5.49
N ILE A 537 -9.51 -25.55 5.39
CA ILE A 537 -8.10 -25.04 5.48
C ILE A 537 -7.54 -25.01 6.92
N ASN A 538 -7.86 -25.97 7.78
CA ASN A 538 -7.12 -26.04 9.03
C ASN A 538 -5.67 -26.43 8.69
N GLN A 539 -4.71 -25.55 8.99
CA GLN A 539 -3.25 -25.75 8.82
C GLN A 539 -2.66 -25.60 7.41
N ILE A 540 -3.31 -24.86 6.49
CA ILE A 540 -2.75 -24.57 5.15
C ILE A 540 -2.55 -23.07 4.96
N VAL A 541 -1.34 -22.64 4.62
CA VAL A 541 -1.07 -21.24 4.24
C VAL A 541 -1.69 -21.01 2.86
N THR A 542 -2.63 -20.06 2.74
CA THR A 542 -3.32 -19.79 1.47
C THR A 542 -2.89 -18.45 0.90
N VAL A 543 -2.49 -18.46 -0.37
CA VAL A 543 -2.04 -17.29 -1.12
C VAL A 543 -2.67 -17.21 -2.50
N HIS A 544 -2.55 -16.06 -3.14
CA HIS A 544 -3.14 -15.77 -4.43
C HIS A 544 -2.09 -15.34 -5.46
N ALA A 545 -2.45 -15.46 -6.74
CA ALA A 545 -1.61 -15.13 -7.89
C ALA A 545 -1.23 -13.63 -8.07
N PHE A 546 -1.42 -12.79 -7.05
CA PHE A 546 -1.09 -11.36 -7.07
C PHE A 546 -0.05 -10.96 -6.02
N LEU A 547 0.47 -11.93 -5.26
CA LEU A 547 1.62 -11.68 -4.41
C LEU A 547 2.83 -11.27 -5.25
N PRO A 548 3.71 -10.40 -4.72
CA PRO A 548 5.01 -10.16 -5.32
C PRO A 548 5.73 -11.50 -5.61
N TRP A 549 6.31 -11.63 -6.80
CA TRP A 549 6.88 -12.90 -7.29
C TRP A 549 7.92 -13.48 -6.32
N ASN A 550 8.72 -12.60 -5.69
CA ASN A 550 9.78 -12.96 -4.74
C ASN A 550 9.21 -13.46 -3.40
N GLU A 551 8.13 -12.85 -2.91
CA GLU A 551 7.43 -13.32 -1.71
C GLU A 551 6.81 -14.70 -1.94
N LEU A 552 6.18 -14.91 -3.10
CA LEU A 552 5.62 -16.20 -3.47
C LEU A 552 6.71 -17.28 -3.58
N LEU A 553 7.84 -16.98 -4.24
CA LEU A 553 8.96 -17.90 -4.31
C LEU A 553 9.51 -18.26 -2.94
N ASN A 554 9.64 -17.27 -2.02
CA ASN A 554 10.05 -17.53 -0.64
C ASN A 554 9.10 -18.51 0.07
N LEU A 555 7.79 -18.34 -0.09
CA LEU A 555 6.81 -19.26 0.49
C LEU A 555 6.93 -20.66 -0.14
N ILE A 556 7.09 -20.74 -1.47
CA ILE A 556 7.25 -22.01 -2.18
C ILE A 556 8.47 -22.76 -1.64
N VAL A 557 9.65 -22.14 -1.63
CA VAL A 557 10.89 -22.84 -1.22
C VAL A 557 10.92 -23.21 0.26
N GLN A 558 10.08 -22.58 1.09
CA GLN A 558 9.89 -22.90 2.51
C GLN A 558 8.78 -23.94 2.76
N SER A 559 8.14 -24.45 1.69
CA SER A 559 7.03 -25.39 1.78
C SER A 559 7.46 -26.86 1.60
N GLU A 560 6.84 -27.77 2.36
CA GLU A 560 6.96 -29.22 2.14
C GLU A 560 6.13 -29.67 0.93
N LEU A 561 4.92 -29.12 0.79
CA LEU A 561 3.96 -29.46 -0.27
C LEU A 561 3.25 -28.19 -0.75
N VAL A 562 3.20 -28.01 -2.06
CA VAL A 562 2.38 -26.97 -2.71
C VAL A 562 1.16 -27.60 -3.36
N ILE A 563 -0.02 -27.11 -3.02
CA ILE A 563 -1.28 -27.39 -3.70
C ILE A 563 -1.63 -26.14 -4.50
N SER A 564 -1.99 -26.26 -5.77
CA SER A 564 -2.32 -25.06 -6.56
C SER A 564 -3.46 -25.28 -7.53
N THR A 565 -4.32 -24.27 -7.66
CA THR A 565 -5.27 -24.16 -8.78
C THR A 565 -4.69 -23.35 -9.95
N SER A 566 -3.48 -22.80 -9.79
CA SER A 566 -2.74 -22.03 -10.81
C SER A 566 -1.64 -22.86 -11.45
N LEU A 567 -1.53 -22.82 -12.78
CA LEU A 567 -0.49 -23.54 -13.50
C LEU A 567 0.92 -23.08 -13.08
N HIS A 568 1.18 -21.78 -13.00
CA HIS A 568 2.50 -21.29 -12.57
C HIS A 568 2.81 -21.62 -11.10
N GLY A 569 1.80 -21.84 -10.26
CA GLY A 569 2.03 -22.37 -8.91
C GLY A 569 2.64 -23.78 -8.95
N ILE A 570 2.21 -24.61 -9.91
CA ILE A 570 2.80 -25.93 -10.18
C ILE A 570 4.19 -25.79 -10.77
N ILE A 571 4.35 -25.04 -11.86
CA ILE A 571 5.62 -24.92 -12.60
C ILE A 571 6.74 -24.39 -11.70
N LEU A 572 6.48 -23.36 -10.90
CA LEU A 572 7.48 -22.80 -9.99
C LEU A 572 7.87 -23.75 -8.88
N SER A 573 6.90 -24.41 -8.26
CA SER A 573 7.17 -25.38 -7.21
C SER A 573 8.05 -26.50 -7.72
N GLU A 574 7.71 -27.04 -8.89
CA GLU A 574 8.50 -28.06 -9.56
C GLU A 574 9.90 -27.56 -9.94
N ALA A 575 10.03 -26.36 -10.52
CA ALA A 575 11.31 -25.77 -10.88
C ALA A 575 12.27 -25.70 -9.67
N PHE A 576 11.77 -25.27 -8.51
CA PHE A 576 12.56 -25.15 -7.28
C PHE A 576 12.65 -26.44 -6.46
N GLY A 577 12.16 -27.57 -6.99
CA GLY A 577 12.32 -28.87 -6.34
C GLY A 577 11.27 -29.20 -5.26
N VAL A 578 10.22 -28.39 -5.13
CA VAL A 578 9.16 -28.54 -4.13
C VAL A 578 8.01 -29.37 -4.72
N PRO A 579 7.60 -30.48 -4.07
CA PRO A 579 6.50 -31.30 -4.56
C PRO A 579 5.20 -30.51 -4.72
N ALA A 580 4.52 -30.70 -5.84
CA ALA A 580 3.34 -29.92 -6.20
C ALA A 580 2.16 -30.78 -6.63
N ARG A 581 0.94 -30.37 -6.28
CA ARG A 581 -0.30 -31.05 -6.69
C ARG A 581 -1.29 -30.05 -7.29
N LEU A 582 -1.74 -30.33 -8.50
CA LEU A 582 -2.86 -29.61 -9.09
C LEU A 582 -4.15 -29.90 -8.32
N LEU A 583 -4.78 -28.84 -7.83
CA LEU A 583 -6.16 -28.83 -7.37
C LEU A 583 -7.03 -28.29 -8.52
N LYS A 584 -7.94 -29.11 -9.04
CA LYS A 584 -8.81 -28.72 -10.15
C LYS A 584 -9.75 -27.60 -9.71
N SER A 585 -9.65 -26.46 -10.40
CA SER A 585 -10.67 -25.42 -10.31
C SER A 585 -11.92 -25.84 -11.09
N PRO A 586 -13.12 -25.57 -10.58
CA PRO A 586 -14.37 -25.76 -11.32
C PRO A 586 -14.55 -24.72 -12.45
N LEU A 587 -13.75 -23.66 -12.50
CA LEU A 587 -13.87 -22.57 -13.47
C LEU A 587 -12.80 -22.59 -14.57
N LEU A 588 -11.76 -23.40 -14.40
CA LEU A 588 -10.63 -23.42 -15.32
C LEU A 588 -10.67 -24.68 -16.17
N ASP A 589 -10.49 -24.50 -17.48
CA ASP A 589 -10.18 -25.58 -18.40
C ASP A 589 -8.82 -26.21 -18.02
N LEU A 590 -8.75 -27.53 -18.17
CA LEU A 590 -7.54 -28.32 -17.94
C LEU A 590 -6.55 -28.28 -19.10
N PHE A 591 -6.92 -27.72 -20.26
CA PHE A 591 -6.08 -27.68 -21.46
C PHE A 591 -4.63 -27.26 -21.17
N LYS A 592 -4.41 -26.10 -20.55
CA LYS A 592 -3.06 -25.58 -20.26
C LYS A 592 -2.25 -26.48 -19.33
N PHE A 593 -2.94 -27.24 -18.46
CA PHE A 593 -2.31 -28.19 -17.55
C PHE A 593 -1.94 -29.47 -18.28
N HIS A 594 -2.83 -30.02 -19.11
CA HIS A 594 -2.49 -31.15 -19.98
C HIS A 594 -1.31 -30.82 -20.88
N ASP A 595 -1.34 -29.65 -21.51
CA ASP A 595 -0.27 -29.15 -22.37
C ASP A 595 1.09 -29.12 -21.65
N TYR A 596 1.14 -28.57 -20.43
CA TYR A 596 2.37 -28.57 -19.62
C TYR A 596 2.81 -29.98 -19.19
N TYR A 597 1.90 -30.83 -18.70
CA TYR A 597 2.27 -32.17 -18.23
C TYR A 597 2.77 -33.03 -19.38
N GLU A 598 2.09 -33.02 -20.53
CA GLU A 598 2.54 -33.74 -21.73
C GLU A 598 3.87 -33.17 -22.27
N GLY A 599 4.06 -31.84 -22.22
CA GLY A 599 5.34 -31.20 -22.55
C GLY A 599 6.49 -31.58 -21.62
N THR A 600 6.18 -32.15 -20.45
CA THR A 600 7.16 -32.69 -19.49
C THR A 600 7.15 -34.22 -19.45
N ASN A 601 6.58 -34.89 -20.47
CA ASN A 601 6.44 -36.35 -20.59
C ASN A 601 5.69 -37.00 -19.42
N ARG A 602 4.66 -36.33 -18.91
CA ARG A 602 3.82 -36.82 -17.81
C ARG A 602 2.35 -36.82 -18.19
N THR A 603 1.61 -37.71 -17.53
CA THR A 603 0.15 -37.72 -17.58
C THR A 603 -0.40 -36.88 -16.42
N LEU A 604 -1.30 -35.95 -16.72
CA LEU A 604 -1.89 -35.08 -15.71
C LEU A 604 -2.66 -35.87 -14.65
N ARG A 605 -2.29 -35.71 -13.37
CA ARG A 605 -3.07 -36.17 -12.22
C ARG A 605 -3.40 -35.00 -11.31
N TYR A 606 -4.69 -34.80 -11.04
CA TYR A 606 -5.17 -33.71 -10.20
C TYR A 606 -6.11 -34.20 -9.10
N ALA A 607 -6.17 -33.43 -8.03
CA ALA A 607 -7.15 -33.59 -6.97
C ALA A 607 -8.37 -32.70 -7.22
N THR A 608 -9.53 -33.11 -6.72
CA THR A 608 -10.79 -32.34 -6.78
C THR A 608 -11.11 -31.65 -5.47
N THR A 609 -10.48 -32.06 -4.37
CA THR A 609 -10.60 -31.48 -3.04
C THR A 609 -9.23 -31.34 -2.38
N ILE A 610 -9.11 -30.49 -1.37
CA ILE A 610 -7.88 -30.29 -0.62
C ILE A 610 -7.45 -31.60 0.07
N ASP A 611 -8.37 -32.31 0.73
CA ASP A 611 -8.05 -33.57 1.42
C ASP A 611 -7.53 -34.65 0.46
N LYS A 612 -8.11 -34.72 -0.74
CA LYS A 612 -7.61 -35.61 -1.79
C LYS A 612 -6.23 -35.16 -2.28
N ALA A 613 -5.99 -33.85 -2.41
CA ALA A 613 -4.67 -33.32 -2.79
C ALA A 613 -3.59 -33.66 -1.77
N ILE A 614 -3.94 -33.57 -0.49
CA ILE A 614 -3.10 -33.98 0.65
C ILE A 614 -2.80 -35.48 0.59
N ALA A 615 -3.84 -36.31 0.44
CA ALA A 615 -3.70 -37.77 0.41
C ALA A 615 -2.89 -38.24 -0.80
N MET A 616 -3.04 -37.59 -1.95
CA MET A 616 -2.26 -37.86 -3.16
C MET A 616 -0.80 -37.42 -3.06
N GLY A 617 -0.47 -36.54 -2.10
CA GLY A 617 0.83 -35.88 -2.03
C GLY A 617 1.15 -35.04 -3.28
N GLY A 618 2.32 -34.41 -3.26
CA GLY A 618 2.87 -33.69 -4.41
C GLY A 618 3.50 -34.64 -5.41
N GLU A 619 3.40 -34.32 -6.69
CA GLU A 619 4.27 -34.95 -7.69
C GLU A 619 5.70 -34.43 -7.52
N ASN A 620 6.65 -35.32 -7.76
CA ASN A 620 8.04 -34.91 -7.85
C ASN A 620 8.23 -34.04 -9.11
N PRO A 621 9.14 -33.06 -9.05
CA PRO A 621 9.57 -32.29 -10.21
C PRO A 621 9.92 -33.20 -11.40
N PRO A 622 9.56 -32.80 -12.63
CA PRO A 622 9.94 -33.57 -13.81
C PRO A 622 11.47 -33.51 -14.01
N LYS A 623 12.07 -34.65 -14.35
CA LYS A 623 13.48 -34.71 -14.77
C LYS A 623 13.59 -34.25 -16.22
N LEU A 624 13.83 -32.95 -16.41
CA LEU A 624 13.87 -32.34 -17.75
C LEU A 624 15.29 -31.98 -18.15
N ASN A 625 15.65 -32.31 -19.40
CA ASN A 625 16.81 -31.71 -20.05
C ASN A 625 16.40 -30.37 -20.66
N LEU A 626 16.67 -29.28 -19.93
CA LEU A 626 16.29 -27.93 -20.32
C LEU A 626 17.21 -27.30 -21.38
N THR A 627 18.25 -28.02 -21.83
CA THR A 627 19.23 -27.52 -22.81
C THR A 627 18.57 -27.10 -24.12
N LYS A 628 17.58 -27.87 -24.61
CA LYS A 628 16.84 -27.51 -25.83
C LYS A 628 16.08 -26.20 -25.66
N LEU A 629 15.47 -25.98 -24.50
CA LEU A 629 14.73 -24.76 -24.21
C LEU A 629 15.67 -23.54 -24.08
N ILE A 630 16.84 -23.72 -23.46
CA ILE A 630 17.89 -22.69 -23.36
C ILE A 630 18.41 -22.31 -24.74
N ASN A 631 18.76 -23.31 -25.56
CA ASN A 631 19.30 -23.09 -26.91
C ASN A 631 18.28 -22.46 -27.86
N ALA A 632 16.99 -22.61 -27.56
CA ALA A 632 15.90 -21.97 -28.30
C ALA A 632 15.70 -20.48 -27.94
N PHE A 633 16.39 -19.96 -26.91
CA PHE A 633 16.26 -18.55 -26.57
C PHE A 633 16.71 -17.66 -27.75
N PRO A 634 15.92 -16.66 -28.16
CA PRO A 634 16.14 -15.91 -29.40
C PRO A 634 17.21 -14.80 -29.24
N PHE A 635 18.46 -15.17 -28.94
CA PHE A 635 19.57 -14.21 -28.80
C PHE A 635 19.76 -13.34 -30.05
N ASP A 636 19.51 -13.89 -31.24
CA ASP A 636 19.59 -13.20 -32.53
C ASP A 636 18.66 -11.99 -32.65
N LYS A 637 17.61 -11.88 -31.83
CA LYS A 637 16.71 -10.72 -31.86
C LYS A 637 17.25 -9.52 -31.09
N PHE A 638 18.20 -9.76 -30.18
CA PHE A 638 18.84 -8.77 -29.31
C PHE A 638 20.22 -8.33 -29.83
N GLN A 639 20.71 -9.01 -30.86
CA GLN A 639 21.99 -8.76 -31.52
C GLN A 639 21.76 -8.33 -32.97
N ASN A 640 22.72 -7.58 -33.55
CA ASN A 640 22.69 -7.20 -34.96
C ASN A 640 23.27 -8.30 -35.84
#